data_AF-A0A6N8GN97-F1
#
_entry.id   AF-A0A6N8GN97-F1
#
_cell.length_a   1.000
_cell.length_b   1.000
_cell.length_c   1.000
_cell.angle_alpha   90.00
_cell.angle_beta   90.00
_cell.angle_gamma   90.00
#
_symmetry.space_group_name_H-M   'P 1'
#
loop_
_entity.id
_entity.type
_entity.pdbx_description
1 polymer ?
#
loop_
_entity_poly.entity_id
_entity_poly.type
_entity_poly.pdbx_seq_one_letter_code
_entity_poly.pdbx_strand_id
1 'polypeptide(L)'
;MSPSRTVPAVPRVPPRSSPPSAPAPEAPGADAPLERRLADLLASVVQLDDVPVDADFFGDLGADSLVMAKFCARVRKQPGLPAVSMKDVYQHPTIAALAGALAPAEPVSVPVQDRLAEVLTAVLGGKQVPVDAHFFDDLGADSLVMAKFCARVRKQPDLPTVSMKDVYSHPTVSALAAALHDPTQQDRPQEPSPALASVPETPPPADARTWEYVACGVLQALVYLGYCLLAGGLAAVGYQWVFPDAGPGNHHWVGHGMSLWELYLRTAAFGAASFLLLCLLPVAGKWILLGRFRPQEIRIWSLAYFRFWLVKALMRTSPLALMTGSPLTPVYLRAMGARVGRNVTILTSHLPVCTDLLTIGDGTVIRKDVYANGYRAHGGVIQVGAVTLGRDVIVGEGSVLDIGTTMGDGAQLGHRSTLYTGQVVPAGERWHGSPGRRTDVDFGAVPAAPYRPWRRAVYGVSQLVATLAVGRIMMGLVIVLVVLAFPRVAALLEAHPYAFTDWVFYADAVAFAGVGVFGGTLLLLVVMTTVPRVLRLAVQPDTVYPLFGLRHAVERWIERLTNSPMLGTLFGDSSYVVNYVRALGYDQPQLQQTGSNLGTLFKHDNPFLSTIGSGTMIADGVSFMNTDYSATSFTVRRAEIGAHNFLGNFVLYPAGARTGNNCLLATKVMVPVDGPVRHDVGLLGSPAFEIPRSVLRDAPLEEHADPARFHRVLSAKNRHNLRTMALFLLVRWLNASLALVAALAALELSDRFGALALSASFVVMLLVGIAVPVGVEHVLTRSRPLQPQLCSIYHPYFRWHERYWKLQIQARRMTMLNGTPFKPLVWRLLGVRIGSRVFDDGCSIPERSLVTIGSRCTLNTGTNIQCHSQEDGMFKSDHNVVGDDVTLGVAALVHYGTTVEDGVVVATDSFVMKGTTLTRGSLWGGNPAMEARAATPTAAVTSLTVTSPVTPERRRS
;
A
#
# COMPACT_ATOMS: atom_id res chain seq x y z
N MET A 1 -55.32 22.68 37.45
CA MET A 1 -53.98 23.29 37.67
C MET A 1 -53.16 22.94 36.45
N SER A 2 -52.60 23.80 35.61
CA SER A 2 -52.38 25.24 35.52
C SER A 2 -51.82 25.49 34.10
N PRO A 3 -51.76 26.73 33.58
CA PRO A 3 -52.51 27.09 32.38
C PRO A 3 -51.67 27.45 31.13
N SER A 4 -52.41 27.55 30.03
CA SER A 4 -52.06 28.13 28.73
C SER A 4 -51.69 29.62 28.79
N ARG A 5 -50.72 30.04 27.96
CA ARG A 5 -50.59 31.43 27.50
C ARG A 5 -50.27 31.50 25.99
N THR A 6 -50.90 32.51 25.41
CA THR A 6 -51.19 32.87 24.01
C THR A 6 -50.07 33.62 23.28
N VAL A 7 -50.06 33.55 21.95
CA VAL A 7 -49.40 34.52 21.03
C VAL A 7 -50.45 34.99 19.99
N PRO A 8 -50.53 36.28 19.62
CA PRO A 8 -51.64 36.85 18.83
C PRO A 8 -51.42 36.86 17.31
N ALA A 9 -52.52 37.07 16.59
CA ALA A 9 -52.70 36.96 15.14
C ALA A 9 -52.27 38.19 14.32
N VAL A 10 -51.94 37.97 13.03
CA VAL A 10 -51.64 38.99 12.00
C VAL A 10 -52.80 39.02 10.96
N PRO A 11 -53.17 40.18 10.38
CA PRO A 11 -54.44 40.36 9.68
C PRO A 11 -54.43 39.90 8.21
N ARG A 12 -55.61 39.50 7.71
CA ARG A 12 -55.89 39.19 6.29
C ARG A 12 -56.08 40.46 5.45
N VAL A 13 -55.51 40.48 4.26
CA VAL A 13 -55.73 41.48 3.19
C VAL A 13 -56.57 40.84 2.07
N PRO A 14 -57.55 41.55 1.45
CA PRO A 14 -58.57 40.99 0.54
C PRO A 14 -58.05 40.81 -0.91
N PRO A 15 -58.77 40.05 -1.78
CA PRO A 15 -58.30 39.72 -3.13
C PRO A 15 -58.44 40.92 -4.06
N ARG A 16 -57.41 41.21 -4.85
CA ARG A 16 -57.47 42.19 -5.94
C ARG A 16 -57.68 41.48 -7.28
N SER A 17 -58.63 42.04 -8.01
CA SER A 17 -59.12 41.71 -9.35
C SER A 17 -58.03 41.68 -10.43
N SER A 18 -58.21 40.75 -11.38
CA SER A 18 -57.45 40.60 -12.62
C SER A 18 -57.59 41.82 -13.56
N PRO A 19 -56.49 42.39 -14.09
CA PRO A 19 -56.52 43.26 -15.26
C PRO A 19 -56.35 42.44 -16.56
N PRO A 20 -56.69 43.00 -17.73
CA PRO A 20 -56.89 42.27 -18.97
C PRO A 20 -55.58 41.79 -19.62
N SER A 21 -55.69 40.69 -20.36
CA SER A 21 -54.65 40.12 -21.21
C SER A 21 -54.09 41.15 -22.20
N ALA A 22 -52.82 41.52 -22.02
CA ALA A 22 -52.01 42.14 -23.06
C ALA A 22 -51.60 41.07 -24.09
N PRO A 23 -51.39 41.43 -25.37
CA PRO A 23 -51.06 40.46 -26.41
C PRO A 23 -49.70 39.83 -26.14
N ALA A 24 -49.56 38.54 -26.43
CA ALA A 24 -48.29 37.83 -26.38
C ALA A 24 -47.27 38.52 -27.31
N PRO A 25 -46.01 38.72 -26.88
CA PRO A 25 -44.94 39.06 -27.82
C PRO A 25 -44.81 37.89 -28.81
N GLU A 26 -44.72 38.22 -30.10
CA GLU A 26 -44.47 37.25 -31.16
C GLU A 26 -43.28 36.36 -30.78
N ALA A 27 -43.46 35.04 -30.92
CA ALA A 27 -42.38 34.09 -30.73
C ALA A 27 -41.28 34.40 -31.76
N PRO A 28 -40.00 34.54 -31.36
CA PRO A 28 -38.92 34.73 -32.30
C PRO A 28 -38.90 33.54 -33.26
N GLY A 29 -38.82 33.82 -34.56
CA GLY A 29 -38.75 32.81 -35.61
C GLY A 29 -37.66 31.78 -35.31
N ALA A 30 -37.89 30.54 -35.72
CA ALA A 30 -36.98 29.41 -35.47
C ALA A 30 -35.54 29.59 -35.99
N ASP A 31 -35.29 30.64 -36.79
CA ASP A 31 -34.01 30.98 -37.41
C ASP A 31 -33.21 32.11 -36.71
N ALA A 32 -33.64 32.60 -35.54
CA ALA A 32 -32.90 33.65 -34.81
C ALA A 32 -31.63 33.10 -34.11
N PRO A 33 -30.50 33.84 -34.09
CA PRO A 33 -29.26 33.43 -33.42
C PRO A 33 -29.48 33.08 -31.94
N LEU A 34 -28.78 32.07 -31.43
CA LEU A 34 -28.93 31.55 -30.06
C LEU A 34 -28.84 32.65 -28.99
N GLU A 35 -27.91 33.58 -29.16
CA GLU A 35 -27.73 34.76 -28.30
C GLU A 35 -29.00 35.59 -28.18
N ARG A 36 -29.69 35.84 -29.29
CA ARG A 36 -30.88 36.68 -29.33
C ARG A 36 -32.06 36.00 -28.62
N ARG A 37 -32.21 34.69 -28.80
CA ARG A 37 -33.24 33.89 -28.10
C ARG A 37 -33.00 33.84 -26.60
N LEU A 38 -31.75 33.75 -26.16
CA LEU A 38 -31.39 33.80 -24.74
C LEU A 38 -31.57 35.21 -24.15
N ALA A 39 -31.27 36.26 -24.92
CA ALA A 39 -31.54 37.66 -24.56
C ALA A 39 -33.01 37.94 -24.36
N ASP A 40 -33.86 37.54 -25.31
CA ASP A 40 -35.31 37.73 -25.21
C ASP A 40 -35.90 36.99 -23.99
N LEU A 41 -35.39 35.78 -23.70
CA LEU A 41 -35.81 35.03 -22.52
C LEU A 41 -35.34 35.67 -21.22
N LEU A 42 -34.10 36.17 -21.18
CA LEU A 42 -33.57 36.84 -20.00
C LEU A 42 -34.33 38.15 -19.75
N ALA A 43 -34.54 38.97 -20.79
CA ALA A 43 -35.35 40.18 -20.78
C ALA A 43 -36.75 39.94 -20.18
N SER A 44 -37.40 38.83 -20.56
CA SER A 44 -38.70 38.44 -20.00
C SER A 44 -38.67 38.07 -18.51
N VAL A 45 -37.51 37.65 -17.99
CA VAL A 45 -37.34 37.23 -16.59
C VAL A 45 -36.91 38.42 -15.70
N VAL A 46 -36.10 39.33 -16.24
CA VAL A 46 -35.65 40.55 -15.55
C VAL A 46 -36.58 41.75 -15.77
N GLN A 47 -37.61 41.61 -16.61
CA GLN A 47 -38.59 42.67 -16.96
C GLN A 47 -37.95 43.91 -17.58
N LEU A 48 -37.01 43.71 -18.50
CA LEU A 48 -36.40 44.77 -19.30
C LEU A 48 -36.85 44.66 -20.75
N ASP A 49 -36.93 45.79 -21.45
CA ASP A 49 -37.33 45.84 -22.87
C ASP A 49 -36.28 45.19 -23.79
N ASP A 50 -35.01 45.28 -23.40
CA ASP A 50 -33.87 44.65 -24.08
C ASP A 50 -32.76 44.36 -23.05
N VAL A 51 -31.99 43.29 -23.28
CA VAL A 51 -30.84 42.92 -22.45
C VAL A 51 -29.61 42.86 -23.36
N PRO A 52 -28.60 43.74 -23.14
CA PRO A 52 -27.37 43.69 -23.91
C PRO A 52 -26.68 42.33 -23.73
N VAL A 53 -26.22 41.74 -24.83
CA VAL A 53 -25.65 40.39 -24.81
C VAL A 53 -24.36 40.29 -23.99
N ASP A 54 -23.65 41.40 -23.82
CA ASP A 54 -22.41 41.50 -23.06
C ASP A 54 -22.60 41.97 -21.61
N ALA A 55 -23.84 42.24 -21.17
CA ALA A 55 -24.11 42.69 -19.81
C ALA A 55 -23.89 41.55 -18.81
N ASP A 56 -23.14 41.82 -17.73
CA ASP A 56 -22.94 40.87 -16.65
C ASP A 56 -24.25 40.64 -15.87
N PHE A 57 -24.64 39.38 -15.74
CA PHE A 57 -25.89 38.97 -15.09
C PHE A 57 -26.00 39.50 -13.65
N PHE A 58 -24.89 39.51 -12.92
CA PHE A 58 -24.87 39.84 -11.49
C PHE A 58 -24.44 41.29 -11.25
N GLY A 59 -23.49 41.78 -12.03
CA GLY A 59 -22.93 43.13 -11.93
C GLY A 59 -23.79 44.20 -12.59
N ASP A 60 -24.14 44.00 -13.86
CA ASP A 60 -24.80 45.03 -14.68
C ASP A 60 -26.33 44.93 -14.62
N LEU A 61 -26.86 43.70 -14.63
CA LEU A 61 -28.30 43.44 -14.58
C LEU A 61 -28.83 43.28 -13.13
N GLY A 62 -27.93 43.17 -12.15
CA GLY A 62 -28.30 43.01 -10.74
C GLY A 62 -29.14 41.76 -10.44
N ALA A 63 -29.08 40.75 -11.31
CA ALA A 63 -29.91 39.56 -11.18
C ALA A 63 -29.35 38.62 -10.11
N ASP A 64 -30.15 38.28 -9.11
CA ASP A 64 -29.75 37.32 -8.07
C ASP A 64 -29.86 35.86 -8.56
N SER A 65 -29.33 34.94 -7.74
CA SER A 65 -29.35 33.50 -8.06
C SER A 65 -30.77 32.93 -8.25
N LEU A 66 -31.80 33.54 -7.68
CA LEU A 66 -33.19 33.12 -7.83
C LEU A 66 -33.77 33.59 -9.18
N VAL A 67 -33.44 34.81 -9.61
CA VAL A 67 -33.78 35.34 -10.94
C VAL A 67 -33.11 34.49 -12.01
N MET A 68 -31.82 34.15 -11.82
CA MET A 68 -31.09 33.30 -12.76
C MET A 68 -31.60 31.85 -12.77
N ALA A 69 -32.01 31.31 -11.62
CA ALA A 69 -32.65 29.99 -11.57
C ALA A 69 -33.99 29.96 -12.35
N LYS A 70 -34.76 31.05 -12.31
CA LYS A 70 -35.99 31.20 -13.13
C LYS A 70 -35.67 31.30 -14.61
N PHE A 71 -34.61 32.01 -14.98
CA PHE A 71 -34.11 32.04 -16.35
C PHE A 71 -33.72 30.64 -16.84
N CYS A 72 -32.89 29.90 -16.10
CA CYS A 72 -32.54 28.51 -16.42
C CYS A 72 -33.78 27.62 -16.58
N ALA A 73 -34.77 27.76 -15.68
CA ALA A 73 -36.00 26.98 -15.74
C ALA A 73 -36.86 27.31 -16.98
N ARG A 74 -36.79 28.55 -17.47
CA ARG A 74 -37.54 29.01 -18.65
C ARG A 74 -36.85 28.60 -19.95
N VAL A 75 -35.53 28.63 -19.99
CA VAL A 75 -34.73 28.07 -21.10
C VAL A 75 -35.00 26.58 -21.28
N ARG A 76 -35.06 25.80 -20.18
CA ARG A 76 -35.39 24.35 -20.25
C ARG A 76 -36.80 24.05 -20.75
N LYS A 77 -37.73 25.00 -20.68
CA LYS A 77 -39.11 24.84 -21.16
C LYS A 77 -39.28 25.20 -22.64
N GLN A 78 -38.26 25.78 -23.27
CA GLN A 78 -38.30 26.19 -24.66
C GLN A 78 -37.75 25.08 -25.57
N PRO A 79 -38.55 24.56 -26.52
CA PRO A 79 -38.07 23.58 -27.48
C PRO A 79 -36.93 24.14 -28.34
N GLY A 80 -35.86 23.37 -28.51
CA GLY A 80 -34.73 23.75 -29.36
C GLY A 80 -33.76 24.77 -28.76
N LEU A 81 -33.72 24.90 -27.42
CA LEU A 81 -32.61 25.56 -26.70
C LEU A 81 -31.84 24.54 -25.84
N PRO A 82 -30.50 24.65 -25.73
CA PRO A 82 -29.70 23.79 -24.88
C PRO A 82 -30.05 24.00 -23.40
N ALA A 83 -29.97 22.92 -22.60
CA ALA A 83 -30.29 22.99 -21.19
C ALA A 83 -29.25 23.83 -20.43
N VAL A 84 -29.70 24.84 -19.70
CA VAL A 84 -28.83 25.72 -18.90
C VAL A 84 -28.99 25.42 -17.41
N SER A 85 -27.86 25.27 -16.72
CA SER A 85 -27.76 25.11 -15.27
C SER A 85 -27.23 26.39 -14.60
N MET A 86 -27.43 26.51 -13.29
CA MET A 86 -26.86 27.61 -12.52
C MET A 86 -25.33 27.60 -12.52
N LYS A 87 -24.69 26.44 -12.72
CA LYS A 87 -23.24 26.34 -12.83
C LYS A 87 -22.74 27.09 -14.08
N ASP A 88 -23.44 26.93 -15.20
CA ASP A 88 -23.09 27.55 -16.48
C ASP A 88 -23.21 29.07 -16.40
N VAL A 89 -24.26 29.57 -15.71
CA VAL A 89 -24.47 31.01 -15.46
C VAL A 89 -23.33 31.63 -14.64
N TYR A 90 -22.79 30.92 -13.65
CA TYR A 90 -21.64 31.43 -12.87
C TYR A 90 -20.33 31.38 -13.65
N GLN A 91 -20.16 30.41 -14.55
CA GLN A 91 -18.95 30.27 -15.36
C GLN A 91 -18.93 31.23 -16.55
N HIS A 92 -20.10 31.59 -17.07
CA HIS A 92 -20.30 32.46 -18.22
C HIS A 92 -21.33 33.54 -17.89
N PRO A 93 -20.93 34.63 -17.21
CA PRO A 93 -21.87 35.58 -16.61
C PRO A 93 -22.45 36.61 -17.58
N THR A 94 -22.35 36.40 -18.90
CA THR A 94 -22.99 37.25 -19.94
C THR A 94 -23.71 36.37 -20.97
N ILE A 95 -24.67 36.91 -21.71
CA ILE A 95 -25.39 36.12 -22.75
C ILE A 95 -24.46 35.70 -23.86
N ALA A 96 -23.54 36.56 -24.30
CA ALA A 96 -22.55 36.24 -25.32
C ALA A 96 -21.63 35.11 -24.86
N ALA A 97 -21.11 35.15 -23.63
CA ALA A 97 -20.28 34.09 -23.09
C ALA A 97 -21.05 32.78 -22.89
N LEU A 98 -22.30 32.87 -22.42
CA LEU A 98 -23.17 31.72 -22.18
C LEU A 98 -23.59 31.07 -23.50
N ALA A 99 -23.96 31.86 -24.50
CA ALA A 99 -24.30 31.38 -25.83
C ALA A 99 -23.06 30.82 -26.56
N GLY A 100 -21.87 31.40 -26.36
CA GLY A 100 -20.63 30.84 -26.89
C GLY A 100 -20.25 29.49 -26.25
N ALA A 101 -20.51 29.32 -24.95
CA ALA A 101 -20.30 28.05 -24.26
C ALA A 101 -21.36 26.98 -24.59
N LEU A 102 -22.57 27.41 -24.95
CA LEU A 102 -23.71 26.55 -25.29
C LEU A 102 -23.91 26.37 -26.80
N ALA A 103 -23.18 27.14 -27.62
CA ALA A 103 -23.16 26.97 -29.05
C ALA A 103 -22.70 25.53 -29.32
N PRO A 104 -23.39 24.80 -30.22
CA PRO A 104 -22.88 23.51 -30.64
C PRO A 104 -21.45 23.73 -31.12
N ALA A 105 -20.50 23.04 -30.49
CA ALA A 105 -19.13 22.99 -30.97
C ALA A 105 -19.18 22.73 -32.48
N GLU A 106 -18.32 23.40 -33.25
CA GLU A 106 -18.11 23.04 -34.66
C GLU A 106 -18.10 21.52 -34.79
N PRO A 107 -18.78 20.93 -35.78
CA PRO A 107 -19.01 19.50 -35.81
C PRO A 107 -17.68 18.75 -35.78
N VAL A 108 -17.31 18.33 -34.56
CA VAL A 108 -16.33 17.29 -34.30
C VAL A 108 -16.80 16.11 -35.13
N SER A 109 -15.90 15.51 -35.91
CA SER A 109 -16.25 14.50 -36.90
C SER A 109 -17.23 13.47 -36.29
N VAL A 110 -18.50 13.55 -36.69
CA VAL A 110 -19.61 12.61 -36.38
C VAL A 110 -19.17 11.13 -36.34
N PRO A 111 -18.21 10.68 -37.18
CA PRO A 111 -17.66 9.32 -37.08
C PRO A 111 -17.13 8.89 -35.72
N VAL A 112 -16.42 9.74 -34.95
CA VAL A 112 -15.77 9.28 -33.70
C VAL A 112 -16.81 9.02 -32.60
N GLN A 113 -17.80 9.91 -32.48
CA GLN A 113 -18.86 9.80 -31.48
C GLN A 113 -19.74 8.56 -31.71
N ASP A 114 -20.17 8.34 -32.96
CA ASP A 114 -20.97 7.17 -33.33
C ASP A 114 -20.23 5.87 -33.08
N ARG A 115 -18.94 5.83 -33.42
CA ARG A 115 -18.08 4.65 -33.21
C ARG A 115 -17.83 4.36 -31.74
N LEU A 116 -17.61 5.39 -30.91
CA LEU A 116 -17.54 5.22 -29.46
C LEU A 116 -18.88 4.69 -28.89
N ALA A 117 -20.02 5.19 -29.37
CA ALA A 117 -21.33 4.70 -28.95
C ALA A 117 -21.58 3.24 -29.39
N GLU A 118 -21.15 2.85 -30.59
CA GLU A 118 -21.21 1.46 -31.08
C GLU A 118 -20.38 0.51 -30.19
N VAL A 119 -19.14 0.90 -29.87
CA VAL A 119 -18.27 0.10 -29.01
C VAL A 119 -18.89 -0.06 -27.61
N LEU A 120 -19.45 1.02 -27.06
CA LEU A 120 -20.10 0.99 -25.75
C LEU A 120 -21.36 0.12 -25.75
N THR A 121 -22.19 0.23 -26.80
CA THR A 121 -23.36 -0.63 -27.03
C THR A 121 -22.98 -2.11 -27.07
N ALA A 122 -21.89 -2.44 -27.77
CA ALA A 122 -21.37 -3.80 -27.83
C ALA A 122 -20.86 -4.31 -26.47
N VAL A 123 -20.36 -3.43 -25.60
CA VAL A 123 -19.91 -3.81 -24.24
C VAL A 123 -21.10 -4.02 -23.30
N LEU A 124 -22.16 -3.22 -23.44
CA LEU A 124 -23.39 -3.32 -22.64
C LEU A 124 -24.36 -4.40 -23.13
N GLY A 125 -23.98 -5.18 -24.14
CA GLY A 125 -24.77 -6.33 -24.62
C GLY A 125 -25.93 -5.95 -25.55
N GLY A 126 -25.79 -4.89 -26.36
CA GLY A 126 -26.70 -4.57 -27.46
C GLY A 126 -27.83 -3.59 -27.16
N LYS A 127 -27.85 -2.95 -25.98
CA LYS A 127 -28.75 -1.81 -25.72
C LYS A 127 -28.17 -0.55 -26.35
N GLN A 128 -28.88 0.05 -27.28
CA GLN A 128 -28.45 1.29 -27.94
C GLN A 128 -28.24 2.38 -26.89
N VAL A 129 -27.03 2.95 -26.88
CA VAL A 129 -26.61 3.93 -25.87
C VAL A 129 -26.82 5.34 -26.41
N PRO A 130 -27.63 6.18 -25.75
CA PRO A 130 -27.71 7.60 -26.08
C PRO A 130 -26.36 8.27 -25.86
N VAL A 131 -25.92 9.11 -26.79
CA VAL A 131 -24.59 9.74 -26.74
C VAL A 131 -24.37 10.69 -25.56
N ASP A 132 -25.47 11.26 -25.04
CA ASP A 132 -25.46 12.17 -23.89
C ASP A 132 -25.80 11.48 -22.57
N ALA A 133 -26.06 10.17 -22.57
CA ALA A 133 -26.31 9.42 -21.34
C ALA A 133 -25.04 9.33 -20.49
N HIS A 134 -25.17 9.68 -19.21
CA HIS A 134 -24.09 9.58 -18.24
C HIS A 134 -23.72 8.12 -18.02
N PHE A 135 -22.45 7.78 -18.21
CA PHE A 135 -21.95 6.40 -18.14
C PHE A 135 -22.32 5.72 -16.81
N PHE A 136 -22.23 6.45 -15.71
CA PHE A 136 -22.40 5.90 -14.36
C PHE A 136 -23.83 6.06 -13.84
N ASP A 137 -24.49 7.18 -14.19
CA ASP A 137 -25.78 7.57 -13.60
C ASP A 137 -26.97 7.22 -14.49
N ASP A 138 -26.80 7.15 -15.80
CA ASP A 138 -27.92 6.78 -16.70
C ASP A 138 -27.79 5.34 -17.17
N LEU A 139 -26.56 4.92 -17.51
CA LEU A 139 -26.30 3.58 -18.03
C LEU A 139 -26.02 2.55 -16.92
N GLY A 140 -25.74 3.02 -15.69
CA GLY A 140 -25.35 2.17 -14.57
C GLY A 140 -24.08 1.36 -14.86
N ALA A 141 -23.21 1.85 -15.76
CA ALA A 141 -21.99 1.16 -16.13
C ALA A 141 -20.97 1.27 -14.99
N ASP A 142 -20.40 0.14 -14.59
CA ASP A 142 -19.33 0.16 -13.60
C ASP A 142 -17.96 0.37 -14.26
N SER A 143 -16.98 0.67 -13.42
CA SER A 143 -15.56 0.74 -13.82
C SER A 143 -15.02 -0.48 -14.59
N LEU A 144 -15.55 -1.69 -14.41
CA LEU A 144 -15.12 -2.89 -15.13
C LEU A 144 -15.71 -2.90 -16.56
N VAL A 145 -16.98 -2.52 -16.70
CA VAL A 145 -17.64 -2.29 -18.00
C VAL A 145 -16.88 -1.18 -18.74
N MET A 146 -16.56 -0.08 -18.09
CA MET A 146 -15.82 1.02 -18.69
C MET A 146 -14.36 0.63 -19.03
N ALA A 147 -13.69 -0.17 -18.21
CA ALA A 147 -12.37 -0.70 -18.54
C ALA A 147 -12.41 -1.58 -19.80
N LYS A 148 -13.44 -2.43 -19.94
CA LYS A 148 -13.68 -3.23 -21.16
C LYS A 148 -13.97 -2.35 -22.37
N PHE A 149 -14.73 -1.26 -22.19
CA PHE A 149 -14.95 -0.25 -23.21
C PHE A 149 -13.62 0.38 -23.66
N CYS A 150 -12.82 0.93 -22.75
CA CYS A 150 -11.49 1.49 -23.09
C CYS A 150 -10.57 0.46 -23.76
N ALA A 151 -10.62 -0.81 -23.33
CA ALA A 151 -9.83 -1.87 -23.95
C ALA A 151 -10.28 -2.19 -25.39
N ARG A 152 -11.59 -2.18 -25.66
CA ARG A 152 -12.12 -2.38 -27.03
C ARG A 152 -11.85 -1.18 -27.92
N VAL A 153 -12.01 0.04 -27.42
CA VAL A 153 -11.68 1.27 -28.17
C VAL A 153 -10.21 1.26 -28.59
N ARG A 154 -9.29 0.85 -27.71
CA ARG A 154 -7.86 0.75 -28.06
C ARG A 154 -7.50 -0.29 -29.12
N LYS A 155 -8.35 -1.29 -29.34
CA LYS A 155 -8.15 -2.28 -30.41
C LYS A 155 -8.65 -1.77 -31.77
N GLN A 156 -9.31 -0.62 -31.80
CA GLN A 156 -9.80 0.03 -33.01
C GLN A 156 -8.79 1.10 -33.46
N PRO A 157 -8.04 0.88 -34.56
CA PRO A 157 -7.04 1.83 -35.03
C PRO A 157 -7.65 3.16 -35.54
N ASP A 158 -8.95 3.17 -35.80
CA ASP A 158 -9.76 4.32 -36.22
C ASP A 158 -10.19 5.24 -35.06
N LEU A 159 -9.97 4.84 -33.80
CA LEU A 159 -10.38 5.62 -32.63
C LEU A 159 -9.20 6.14 -31.80
N PRO A 160 -9.31 7.36 -31.22
CA PRO A 160 -8.33 7.85 -30.27
C PRO A 160 -8.30 6.97 -29.01
N THR A 161 -7.12 6.85 -28.40
CA THR A 161 -6.93 6.06 -27.19
C THR A 161 -7.65 6.69 -26.01
N VAL A 162 -8.50 5.91 -25.33
CA VAL A 162 -9.27 6.36 -24.17
C VAL A 162 -8.69 5.75 -22.89
N SER A 163 -8.38 6.59 -21.90
CA SER A 163 -8.01 6.15 -20.55
C SER A 163 -9.22 6.14 -19.61
N MET A 164 -9.12 5.39 -18.50
CA MET A 164 -10.17 5.41 -17.48
C MET A 164 -10.32 6.80 -16.81
N LYS A 165 -9.23 7.58 -16.78
CA LYS A 165 -9.25 8.97 -16.29
C LYS A 165 -10.12 9.84 -17.20
N ASP A 166 -10.03 9.65 -18.51
CA ASP A 166 -10.83 10.42 -19.48
C ASP A 166 -12.32 10.09 -19.34
N VAL A 167 -12.66 8.82 -19.15
CA VAL A 167 -14.05 8.37 -18.90
C VAL A 167 -14.65 8.98 -17.65
N TYR A 168 -13.88 9.10 -16.56
CA TYR A 168 -14.37 9.76 -15.34
C TYR A 168 -14.46 11.27 -15.48
N SER A 169 -13.54 11.88 -16.23
CA SER A 169 -13.50 13.33 -16.43
C SER A 169 -14.59 13.80 -17.42
N HIS A 170 -14.94 12.96 -18.38
CA HIS A 170 -15.90 13.22 -19.46
C HIS A 170 -16.90 12.06 -19.55
N PRO A 171 -17.91 12.01 -18.66
CA PRO A 171 -18.72 10.82 -18.43
C PRO A 171 -19.90 10.63 -19.40
N THR A 172 -19.84 11.18 -20.62
CA THR A 172 -20.80 10.94 -21.71
C THR A 172 -20.04 10.70 -23.01
N VAL A 173 -20.63 10.00 -23.99
CA VAL A 173 -19.95 9.75 -25.29
C VAL A 173 -19.66 11.07 -26.00
N SER A 174 -20.62 12.01 -25.94
CA SER A 174 -20.50 13.36 -26.49
C SER A 174 -19.33 14.14 -25.87
N ALA A 175 -19.28 14.24 -24.54
CA ALA A 175 -18.20 14.96 -23.84
C ALA A 175 -16.83 14.27 -24.03
N LEU A 176 -16.82 12.94 -24.05
CA LEU A 176 -15.59 12.17 -24.27
C LEU A 176 -15.06 12.37 -25.70
N ALA A 177 -15.92 12.33 -26.71
CA ALA A 177 -15.54 12.57 -28.10
C ALA A 177 -15.02 14.01 -28.29
N ALA A 178 -15.69 15.00 -27.69
CA ALA A 178 -15.25 16.39 -27.71
C ALA A 178 -13.87 16.58 -27.05
N ALA A 179 -13.67 16.00 -25.87
CA ALA A 179 -12.39 16.09 -25.14
C ALA A 179 -11.22 15.42 -25.87
N LEU A 180 -11.49 14.36 -26.64
CA LEU A 180 -10.48 13.66 -27.43
C LEU A 180 -10.17 14.36 -28.76
N HIS A 181 -11.00 15.31 -29.19
CA HIS A 181 -10.87 16.03 -30.46
C HIS A 181 -10.37 17.47 -30.31
N ASP A 182 -10.15 17.97 -29.09
CA ASP A 182 -9.65 19.34 -28.86
C ASP A 182 -8.26 19.54 -29.51
N PRO A 183 -8.16 20.34 -30.60
CA PRO A 183 -6.90 20.58 -31.31
C PRO A 183 -5.85 21.26 -30.41
N THR A 184 -6.29 21.96 -29.36
CA THR A 184 -5.39 22.63 -28.43
C THR A 184 -4.66 21.65 -27.49
N GLN A 185 -5.10 20.39 -27.39
CA GLN A 185 -4.32 19.32 -26.73
C GLN A 185 -3.26 18.69 -27.65
N GLN A 186 -3.41 18.78 -28.97
CA GLN A 186 -2.42 18.30 -29.93
C GLN A 186 -1.27 19.29 -30.14
N ASP A 187 -1.53 20.61 -30.01
CA ASP A 187 -0.56 21.69 -30.24
C ASP A 187 -0.06 22.44 -28.99
N ARG A 188 -0.62 22.21 -27.79
CA ARG A 188 0.12 22.58 -26.57
C ARG A 188 1.40 21.76 -26.56
N PRO A 189 2.59 22.34 -26.23
CA PRO A 189 3.73 21.52 -25.88
C PRO A 189 3.26 20.66 -24.71
N GLN A 190 2.93 19.40 -25.01
CA GLN A 190 2.69 18.38 -24.02
C GLN A 190 3.96 18.45 -23.18
N GLU A 191 3.85 18.90 -21.92
CA GLU A 191 5.00 18.88 -21.02
C GLU A 191 5.64 17.51 -21.22
N PRO A 192 6.89 17.43 -21.69
CA PRO A 192 7.47 16.16 -22.09
C PRO A 192 7.33 15.25 -20.89
N SER A 193 6.50 14.21 -20.97
CA SER A 193 6.13 13.39 -19.81
C SER A 193 7.44 12.99 -19.10
N PRO A 194 7.83 13.62 -17.97
CA PRO A 194 9.26 13.70 -17.61
C PRO A 194 9.83 12.39 -17.06
N ALA A 195 9.19 11.25 -17.28
CA ALA A 195 9.35 10.07 -16.44
C ALA A 195 9.28 8.71 -17.15
N LEU A 196 8.74 8.62 -18.38
CA LEU A 196 8.59 7.32 -19.06
C LEU A 196 9.67 7.03 -20.11
N ALA A 197 10.54 8.01 -20.38
CA ALA A 197 11.59 7.93 -21.40
C ALA A 197 12.82 7.07 -21.02
N SER A 198 12.84 6.43 -19.85
CA SER A 198 14.01 5.67 -19.38
C SER A 198 13.68 4.24 -18.92
N VAL A 199 12.58 3.66 -19.40
CA VAL A 199 12.52 2.20 -19.45
C VAL A 199 13.35 1.84 -20.69
N PRO A 200 14.56 1.26 -20.52
CA PRO A 200 15.37 0.89 -21.66
C PRO A 200 14.57 -0.04 -22.58
N GLU A 201 14.90 -0.03 -23.87
CA GLU A 201 14.47 -1.09 -24.79
C GLU A 201 14.57 -2.43 -24.06
N THR A 202 13.49 -3.21 -24.06
CA THR A 202 13.47 -4.55 -23.48
C THR A 202 14.68 -5.30 -24.03
N PRO A 203 15.73 -5.57 -23.23
CA PRO A 203 16.78 -6.43 -23.71
C PRO A 203 16.13 -7.77 -24.06
N PRO A 204 16.56 -8.45 -25.14
CA PRO A 204 16.03 -9.78 -25.45
C PRO A 204 16.12 -10.62 -24.18
N PRO A 205 15.03 -11.33 -23.80
CA PRO A 205 14.96 -12.01 -22.52
C PRO A 205 16.23 -12.84 -22.33
N ALA A 206 17.03 -12.46 -21.33
CA ALA A 206 18.31 -13.09 -21.10
C ALA A 206 18.05 -14.50 -20.58
N ASP A 207 17.98 -15.45 -21.50
CA ASP A 207 17.69 -16.84 -21.16
C ASP A 207 18.87 -17.42 -20.39
N ALA A 208 18.70 -17.57 -19.08
CA ALA A 208 19.64 -18.33 -18.29
C ALA A 208 19.61 -19.78 -18.77
N ARG A 209 20.79 -20.36 -19.00
CA ARG A 209 20.88 -21.77 -19.35
C ARG A 209 20.30 -22.59 -18.20
N THR A 210 19.66 -23.73 -18.51
CA THR A 210 19.02 -24.57 -17.48
C THR A 210 19.98 -24.96 -16.36
N TRP A 211 21.26 -25.20 -16.68
CA TRP A 211 22.28 -25.50 -15.68
C TRP A 211 22.60 -24.32 -14.76
N GLU A 212 22.53 -23.06 -15.24
CA GLU A 212 22.76 -21.87 -14.39
C GLU A 212 21.61 -21.71 -13.40
N TYR A 213 20.38 -21.88 -13.88
CA TYR A 213 19.18 -21.88 -13.05
C TYR A 213 19.25 -22.96 -11.96
N VAL A 214 19.58 -24.19 -12.34
CA VAL A 214 19.71 -25.33 -11.41
C VAL A 214 20.89 -25.13 -10.45
N ALA A 215 22.07 -24.74 -10.94
CA ALA A 215 23.25 -24.50 -10.12
C ALA A 215 23.02 -23.37 -9.11
N CYS A 216 22.37 -22.27 -9.53
CA CYS A 216 21.97 -21.19 -8.63
C CYS A 216 21.03 -21.72 -7.53
N GLY A 217 20.02 -22.52 -7.90
CA GLY A 217 19.12 -23.16 -6.94
C GLY A 217 19.84 -24.08 -5.95
N VAL A 218 20.77 -24.92 -6.41
CA VAL A 218 21.57 -25.80 -5.57
C VAL A 218 22.43 -24.99 -4.60
N LEU A 219 23.13 -23.95 -5.08
CA LEU A 219 23.91 -23.06 -4.22
C LEU A 219 23.04 -22.36 -3.17
N GLN A 220 21.85 -21.91 -3.53
CA GLN A 220 20.89 -21.30 -2.58
C GLN A 220 20.39 -22.32 -1.55
N ALA A 221 20.12 -23.57 -1.94
CA ALA A 221 19.77 -24.65 -1.01
C ALA A 221 20.92 -24.97 -0.04
N LEU A 222 22.16 -25.02 -0.53
CA LEU A 222 23.35 -25.20 0.30
C LEU A 222 23.54 -24.03 1.28
N VAL A 223 23.21 -22.80 0.88
CA VAL A 223 23.20 -21.64 1.79
C VAL A 223 22.17 -21.83 2.90
N TYR A 224 20.93 -22.24 2.60
CA TYR A 224 19.93 -22.52 3.63
C TYR A 224 20.37 -23.63 4.58
N LEU A 225 20.96 -24.70 4.05
CA LEU A 225 21.53 -25.77 4.88
C LEU A 225 22.68 -25.25 5.75
N GLY A 226 23.57 -24.43 5.19
CA GLY A 226 24.64 -23.75 5.91
C GLY A 226 24.13 -22.84 7.03
N TYR A 227 23.02 -22.13 6.81
CA TYR A 227 22.35 -21.36 7.87
C TYR A 227 21.78 -22.26 8.97
N CYS A 228 21.20 -23.41 8.63
CA CYS A 228 20.70 -24.36 9.62
C CYS A 228 21.86 -24.97 10.43
N LEU A 229 22.98 -25.29 9.79
CA LEU A 229 24.21 -25.74 10.44
C LEU A 229 24.79 -24.67 11.37
N LEU A 230 24.86 -23.42 10.92
CA LEU A 230 25.30 -22.29 11.73
C LEU A 230 24.37 -22.08 12.93
N ALA A 231 23.05 -22.11 12.72
CA ALA A 231 22.07 -21.96 13.79
C ALA A 231 22.16 -23.09 14.82
N GLY A 232 22.28 -24.35 14.37
CA GLY A 232 22.46 -25.51 15.25
C GLY A 232 23.78 -25.48 16.01
N GLY A 233 24.88 -25.08 15.35
CA GLY A 233 26.18 -24.89 15.99
C GLY A 233 26.16 -23.78 17.04
N LEU A 234 25.57 -22.62 16.72
CA LEU A 234 25.39 -21.54 17.68
C LEU A 234 24.49 -21.95 18.85
N ALA A 235 23.43 -22.71 18.59
CA ALA A 235 22.58 -23.25 19.65
C ALA A 235 23.34 -24.21 20.57
N ALA A 236 24.17 -25.11 20.02
CA ALA A 236 25.01 -26.01 20.81
C ALA A 236 26.02 -25.26 21.68
N VAL A 237 26.77 -24.31 21.09
CA VAL A 237 27.74 -23.47 21.81
C VAL A 237 27.05 -22.62 22.86
N GLY A 238 25.90 -22.03 22.54
CA GLY A 238 25.10 -21.25 23.48
C GLY A 238 24.61 -22.08 24.64
N TYR A 239 24.13 -23.30 24.38
CA TYR A 239 23.70 -24.24 25.42
C TYR A 239 24.86 -24.57 26.38
N GLN A 240 26.01 -24.98 25.87
CA GLN A 240 27.21 -25.27 26.68
C GLN A 240 27.73 -24.05 27.43
N TRP A 241 27.65 -22.85 26.85
CA TRP A 241 28.10 -21.62 27.51
C TRP A 241 27.20 -21.24 28.70
N VAL A 242 25.89 -21.34 28.50
CA VAL A 242 24.89 -21.01 29.53
C VAL A 242 24.90 -22.07 30.62
N PHE A 243 25.07 -23.35 30.26
CA PHE A 243 25.10 -24.49 31.18
C PHE A 243 26.42 -25.26 31.04
N PRO A 244 27.52 -24.78 31.64
CA PRO A 244 28.85 -25.38 31.49
C PRO A 244 28.97 -26.78 32.09
N ASP A 245 28.17 -27.06 33.13
CA ASP A 245 28.13 -28.37 33.79
C ASP A 245 27.17 -29.35 33.08
N ALA A 246 26.48 -28.89 32.03
CA ALA A 246 25.69 -29.77 31.19
C ALA A 246 26.62 -30.62 30.30
N GLY A 247 26.61 -31.94 30.53
CA GLY A 247 27.37 -32.92 29.76
C GLY A 247 26.44 -33.85 28.96
N PRO A 248 26.99 -34.69 28.07
CA PRO A 248 26.21 -35.71 27.38
C PRO A 248 25.50 -36.62 28.40
N GLY A 249 24.17 -36.67 28.36
CA GLY A 249 23.35 -37.44 29.31
C GLY A 249 23.20 -36.81 30.70
N ASN A 250 23.70 -35.60 30.93
CA ASN A 250 23.52 -34.85 32.17
C ASN A 250 23.01 -33.43 31.86
N HIS A 251 21.72 -33.35 31.58
CA HIS A 251 20.98 -32.11 31.35
C HIS A 251 20.35 -31.62 32.66
N HIS A 252 21.05 -31.59 33.79
CA HIS A 252 20.50 -31.03 35.03
C HIS A 252 20.47 -29.49 34.96
N TRP A 253 19.47 -28.93 34.28
CA TRP A 253 19.27 -27.47 34.08
C TRP A 253 19.09 -26.69 35.41
N VAL A 254 18.85 -27.39 36.53
CA VAL A 254 18.45 -26.81 37.83
C VAL A 254 19.32 -27.31 39.00
N GLY A 255 20.22 -28.28 38.77
CA GLY A 255 20.85 -29.05 39.85
C GLY A 255 22.09 -28.44 40.52
N HIS A 256 22.71 -27.41 39.95
CA HIS A 256 24.04 -26.96 40.37
C HIS A 256 24.03 -25.46 40.65
N GLY A 257 23.83 -25.05 41.92
CA GLY A 257 24.29 -23.80 42.56
C GLY A 257 24.24 -22.43 41.83
N MET A 258 23.73 -22.35 40.61
CA MET A 258 23.86 -21.20 39.72
C MET A 258 22.78 -20.20 40.06
N SER A 259 23.18 -19.00 40.44
CA SER A 259 22.24 -17.93 40.72
C SER A 259 21.51 -17.50 39.44
N LEU A 260 20.27 -17.03 39.57
CA LEU A 260 19.52 -16.44 38.46
C LEU A 260 20.26 -15.25 37.81
N TRP A 261 21.09 -14.56 38.59
CA TRP A 261 21.92 -13.46 38.11
C TRP A 261 23.04 -13.95 37.19
N GLU A 262 23.71 -15.03 37.56
CA GLU A 262 24.74 -15.64 36.70
C GLU A 262 24.14 -16.18 35.40
N LEU A 263 23.01 -16.87 35.47
CA LEU A 263 22.27 -17.35 34.31
C LEU A 263 21.91 -16.18 33.36
N TYR A 264 21.40 -15.07 33.91
CA TYR A 264 21.09 -13.87 33.16
C TYR A 264 22.33 -13.30 32.47
N LEU A 265 23.45 -13.13 33.18
CA LEU A 265 24.69 -12.60 32.63
C LEU A 265 25.27 -13.48 31.52
N ARG A 266 25.27 -14.80 31.68
CA ARG A 266 25.75 -15.75 30.65
C ARG A 266 24.89 -15.70 29.40
N THR A 267 23.56 -15.73 29.57
CA THR A 267 22.60 -15.59 28.46
C THR A 267 22.76 -14.23 27.78
N ALA A 268 23.04 -13.18 28.55
CA ALA A 268 23.26 -11.85 28.02
C ALA A 268 24.54 -11.70 27.22
N ALA A 269 25.64 -12.25 27.72
CA ALA A 269 26.90 -12.28 27.00
C ALA A 269 26.75 -13.05 25.67
N PHE A 270 26.13 -14.23 25.69
CA PHE A 270 25.90 -15.02 24.48
C PHE A 270 24.95 -14.32 23.49
N GLY A 271 23.86 -13.72 23.99
CA GLY A 271 22.92 -12.93 23.19
C GLY A 271 23.59 -11.73 22.53
N ALA A 272 24.45 -11.01 23.25
CA ALA A 272 25.22 -9.90 22.73
C ALA A 272 26.24 -10.35 21.68
N ALA A 273 26.99 -11.42 21.93
CA ALA A 273 27.94 -11.98 20.97
C ALA A 273 27.23 -12.44 19.68
N SER A 274 26.11 -13.17 19.81
CA SER A 274 25.29 -13.62 18.68
C SER A 274 24.71 -12.43 17.90
N PHE A 275 24.23 -11.40 18.59
CA PHE A 275 23.74 -10.18 17.95
C PHE A 275 24.84 -9.48 17.14
N LEU A 276 26.03 -9.29 17.74
CA LEU A 276 27.16 -8.69 17.05
C LEU A 276 27.58 -9.51 15.83
N LEU A 277 27.68 -10.83 15.98
CA LEU A 277 27.97 -11.75 14.87
C LEU A 277 26.97 -11.57 13.73
N LEU A 278 25.66 -11.62 14.02
CA LEU A 278 24.60 -11.47 13.01
C LEU A 278 24.54 -10.06 12.40
N CYS A 279 25.06 -9.03 13.07
CA CYS A 279 25.17 -7.68 12.52
C CYS A 279 26.42 -7.51 11.63
N LEU A 280 27.54 -8.16 11.99
CA LEU A 280 28.80 -8.09 11.26
C LEU A 280 28.82 -9.02 10.04
N LEU A 281 28.14 -10.16 10.10
CA LEU A 281 28.11 -11.15 9.03
C LEU A 281 27.64 -10.58 7.68
N PRO A 282 26.57 -9.75 7.58
CA PRO A 282 26.17 -9.11 6.33
C PRO A 282 27.19 -8.08 5.83
N VAL A 283 27.86 -7.36 6.74
CA VAL A 283 28.90 -6.38 6.38
C VAL A 283 30.10 -7.09 5.78
N ALA A 284 30.62 -8.11 6.48
CA ALA A 284 31.71 -8.93 5.99
C ALA A 284 31.35 -9.62 4.67
N GLY A 285 30.16 -10.25 4.61
CA GLY A 285 29.65 -10.90 3.41
C GLY A 285 29.60 -9.96 2.20
N LYS A 286 29.12 -8.71 2.39
CA LYS A 286 29.11 -7.70 1.32
C LYS A 286 30.52 -7.39 0.82
N TRP A 287 31.46 -7.09 1.71
CA TRP A 287 32.81 -6.68 1.32
C TRP A 287 33.62 -7.83 0.72
N ILE A 288 33.43 -9.06 1.19
CA ILE A 288 34.12 -10.26 0.68
C ILE A 288 33.51 -10.72 -0.66
N LEU A 289 32.17 -10.77 -0.76
CA LEU A 289 31.49 -11.35 -1.91
C LEU A 289 31.21 -10.36 -3.03
N LEU A 290 31.04 -9.06 -2.77
CA LEU A 290 30.67 -8.08 -3.81
C LEU A 290 31.61 -6.89 -3.89
N GLY A 291 32.32 -6.56 -2.81
CA GLY A 291 33.18 -5.39 -2.76
C GLY A 291 32.37 -4.10 -2.79
N ARG A 292 32.67 -3.20 -3.73
CA ARG A 292 31.91 -1.95 -3.95
C ARG A 292 30.94 -2.12 -5.10
N PHE A 293 29.66 -1.81 -4.88
CA PHE A 293 28.68 -1.73 -5.96
C PHE A 293 29.04 -0.62 -6.95
N ARG A 294 28.88 -0.92 -8.24
CA ARG A 294 28.96 0.03 -9.36
C ARG A 294 27.69 -0.10 -10.19
N PRO A 295 27.27 0.95 -10.92
CA PRO A 295 26.18 0.82 -11.88
C PRO A 295 26.52 -0.28 -12.88
N GLN A 296 25.69 -1.31 -12.96
CA GLN A 296 25.89 -2.48 -13.82
C GLN A 296 24.60 -3.27 -13.95
N GLU A 297 24.56 -4.16 -14.94
CA GLU A 297 23.51 -5.16 -15.10
C GLU A 297 24.02 -6.55 -14.71
N ILE A 298 23.27 -7.25 -13.87
CA ILE A 298 23.61 -8.59 -13.41
C ILE A 298 22.57 -9.57 -13.94
N ARG A 299 22.98 -10.47 -14.84
CA ARG A 299 22.07 -11.50 -15.37
C ARG A 299 21.54 -12.40 -14.26
N ILE A 300 20.21 -12.55 -14.18
CA ILE A 300 19.56 -13.38 -13.18
C ILE A 300 19.98 -14.84 -13.37
N TRP A 301 20.11 -15.57 -12.26
CA TRP A 301 20.61 -16.96 -12.18
C TRP A 301 22.11 -17.16 -12.43
N SER A 302 22.86 -16.12 -12.81
CA SER A 302 24.33 -16.19 -12.88
C SER A 302 24.98 -16.31 -11.49
N LEU A 303 26.27 -16.66 -11.45
CA LEU A 303 27.03 -16.65 -10.19
C LEU A 303 27.12 -15.24 -9.58
N ALA A 304 27.18 -14.20 -10.40
CA ALA A 304 27.13 -12.81 -9.94
C ALA A 304 25.79 -12.49 -9.27
N TYR A 305 24.68 -12.98 -9.85
CA TYR A 305 23.36 -12.90 -9.23
C TYR A 305 23.30 -13.68 -7.91
N PHE A 306 23.87 -14.90 -7.83
CA PHE A 306 23.93 -15.64 -6.57
C PHE A 306 24.66 -14.87 -5.47
N ARG A 307 25.82 -14.26 -5.78
CA ARG A 307 26.57 -13.41 -4.83
C ARG A 307 25.73 -12.22 -4.36
N PHE A 308 25.02 -11.56 -5.30
CA PHE A 308 24.09 -10.48 -4.99
C PHE A 308 22.95 -10.95 -4.07
N TRP A 309 22.31 -12.07 -4.41
CA TRP A 309 21.24 -12.67 -3.62
C TRP A 309 21.71 -13.05 -2.22
N LEU A 310 22.91 -13.63 -2.08
CA LEU A 310 23.45 -14.05 -0.78
C LEU A 310 23.65 -12.86 0.16
N VAL A 311 24.24 -11.76 -0.33
CA VAL A 311 24.39 -10.53 0.45
C VAL A 311 23.03 -9.95 0.82
N LYS A 312 22.08 -9.92 -0.13
CA LYS A 312 20.71 -9.48 0.14
C LYS A 312 20.01 -10.35 1.19
N ALA A 313 20.17 -11.66 1.14
CA ALA A 313 19.61 -12.59 2.12
C ALA A 313 20.22 -12.38 3.51
N LEU A 314 21.55 -12.20 3.59
CA LEU A 314 22.26 -11.82 4.83
C LEU A 314 21.75 -10.50 5.40
N MET A 315 21.54 -9.48 4.58
CA MET A 315 21.01 -8.19 5.04
C MET A 315 19.59 -8.33 5.62
N ARG A 316 18.74 -9.19 5.03
CA ARG A 316 17.39 -9.46 5.54
C ARG A 316 17.37 -10.20 6.88
N THR A 317 18.41 -10.98 7.21
CA THR A 317 18.53 -11.69 8.50
C THR A 317 19.15 -10.81 9.59
N SER A 318 19.70 -9.64 9.24
CA SER A 318 20.32 -8.72 10.18
C SER A 318 19.34 -8.23 11.27
N PRO A 319 19.68 -8.39 12.57
CA PRO A 319 18.89 -7.84 13.67
C PRO A 319 18.74 -6.31 13.62
N LEU A 320 19.62 -5.59 12.90
CA LEU A 320 19.58 -4.13 12.80
C LEU A 320 18.32 -3.60 12.10
N ALA A 321 17.60 -4.43 11.35
CA ALA A 321 16.26 -4.09 10.85
C ALA A 321 15.26 -3.80 11.99
N LEU A 322 15.46 -4.39 13.18
CA LEU A 322 14.65 -4.08 14.38
C LEU A 322 14.99 -2.71 14.97
N MET A 323 16.10 -2.11 14.53
CA MET A 323 16.60 -0.84 15.02
C MET A 323 16.28 0.33 14.06
N THR A 324 15.40 0.14 13.07
CA THR A 324 14.91 1.23 12.21
C THR A 324 14.35 2.40 13.02
N GLY A 325 14.68 3.62 12.60
CA GLY A 325 14.42 4.86 13.33
C GLY A 325 15.46 5.17 14.43
N SER A 326 16.55 4.40 14.52
CA SER A 326 17.64 4.65 15.45
C SER A 326 18.82 5.38 14.80
N PRO A 327 19.66 6.03 15.61
CA PRO A 327 20.95 6.56 15.17
C PRO A 327 21.93 5.49 14.65
N LEU A 328 21.69 4.21 14.91
CA LEU A 328 22.55 3.11 14.47
C LEU A 328 22.29 2.74 12.99
N THR A 329 21.10 3.03 12.46
CA THR A 329 20.78 2.73 11.05
C THR A 329 21.72 3.47 10.08
N PRO A 330 21.95 4.80 10.21
CA PRO A 330 22.99 5.47 9.42
C PRO A 330 24.40 4.90 9.57
N VAL A 331 24.79 4.49 10.79
CA VAL A 331 26.12 3.90 11.04
C VAL A 331 26.27 2.58 10.29
N TYR A 332 25.24 1.73 10.35
CA TYR A 332 25.20 0.47 9.61
C TYR A 332 25.28 0.69 8.09
N LEU A 333 24.50 1.63 7.55
CA LEU A 333 24.53 1.93 6.11
C LEU A 333 25.90 2.44 5.66
N ARG A 334 26.60 3.25 6.47
CA ARG A 334 27.98 3.67 6.20
C ARG A 334 28.96 2.49 6.22
N ALA A 335 28.83 1.57 7.17
CA ALA A 335 29.64 0.35 7.22
C ALA A 335 29.43 -0.54 5.98
N MET A 336 28.22 -0.51 5.42
CA MET A 336 27.87 -1.16 4.15
C MET A 336 28.33 -0.36 2.91
N GLY A 337 28.86 0.85 3.07
CA GLY A 337 29.43 1.67 1.98
C GLY A 337 28.60 2.88 1.54
N ALA A 338 27.41 3.12 2.12
CA ALA A 338 26.59 4.27 1.78
C ALA A 338 27.17 5.59 2.28
N ARG A 339 26.92 6.67 1.53
CA ARG A 339 27.31 8.04 1.91
C ARG A 339 26.15 8.70 2.64
N VAL A 340 26.12 8.57 3.97
CA VAL A 340 25.04 9.12 4.81
C VAL A 340 25.55 10.30 5.64
N GLY A 341 24.90 11.45 5.50
CA GLY A 341 25.17 12.69 6.20
C GLY A 341 24.89 12.67 7.70
N ARG A 342 25.11 13.80 8.37
CA ARG A 342 24.81 14.06 9.78
C ARG A 342 23.32 14.34 9.96
N ASN A 343 22.78 14.05 11.15
CA ASN A 343 21.38 14.34 11.49
C ASN A 343 20.32 13.71 10.56
N VAL A 344 20.67 12.64 9.84
CA VAL A 344 19.72 11.88 9.00
C VAL A 344 18.81 11.02 9.88
N THR A 345 17.52 10.98 9.52
CA THR A 345 16.46 10.18 10.15
C THR A 345 15.88 9.20 9.13
N ILE A 346 16.03 7.90 9.39
CA ILE A 346 15.58 6.82 8.47
C ILE A 346 14.55 5.95 9.21
N LEU A 347 13.29 6.03 8.78
CA LEU A 347 12.15 5.33 9.39
C LEU A 347 11.65 4.13 8.58
N THR A 348 12.07 3.98 7.33
CA THR A 348 11.71 2.81 6.50
C THR A 348 12.43 1.53 6.93
N SER A 349 11.71 0.40 6.91
CA SER A 349 12.27 -0.95 7.08
C SER A 349 12.82 -1.54 5.77
N HIS A 350 12.53 -0.93 4.61
CA HIS A 350 13.04 -1.36 3.31
C HIS A 350 14.43 -0.77 3.05
N LEU A 351 15.43 -1.26 3.78
CA LEU A 351 16.80 -0.78 3.64
C LEU A 351 17.39 -1.14 2.25
N PRO A 352 18.13 -0.22 1.61
CA PRO A 352 18.79 -0.46 0.32
C PRO A 352 19.75 -1.63 0.38
N VAL A 353 19.82 -2.41 -0.70
CA VAL A 353 20.82 -3.48 -0.87
C VAL A 353 22.11 -2.91 -1.47
N CYS A 354 21.99 -2.07 -2.49
CA CYS A 354 23.12 -1.48 -3.22
C CYS A 354 23.62 -0.21 -2.53
N THR A 355 24.11 -0.37 -1.30
CA THR A 355 24.44 0.74 -0.39
C THR A 355 25.51 1.69 -0.93
N ASP A 356 26.53 1.23 -1.68
CA ASP A 356 27.59 2.13 -2.19
C ASP A 356 27.09 3.19 -3.19
N LEU A 357 25.89 2.99 -3.77
CA LEU A 357 25.28 3.91 -4.73
C LEU A 357 24.19 4.78 -4.09
N LEU A 358 24.06 4.74 -2.77
CA LEU A 358 23.15 5.57 -2.00
C LEU A 358 23.91 6.76 -1.41
N THR A 359 23.45 7.97 -1.75
CA THR A 359 23.90 9.20 -1.11
C THR A 359 22.71 9.86 -0.40
N ILE A 360 22.90 10.21 0.86
CA ILE A 360 21.92 10.91 1.69
C ILE A 360 22.63 12.09 2.36
N GLY A 361 22.23 13.31 2.03
CA GLY A 361 22.77 14.53 2.64
C GLY A 361 22.35 14.73 4.09
N ASP A 362 22.95 15.74 4.72
CA ASP A 362 22.70 16.10 6.11
C ASP A 362 21.24 16.51 6.33
N GLY A 363 20.65 16.19 7.49
CA GLY A 363 19.29 16.62 7.85
C GLY A 363 18.15 15.93 7.10
N THR A 364 18.44 15.01 6.18
CA THR A 364 17.42 14.32 5.38
C THR A 364 16.55 13.36 6.19
N VAL A 365 15.24 13.36 5.90
CA VAL A 365 14.20 12.54 6.54
C VAL A 365 13.59 11.58 5.52
N ILE A 366 13.72 10.29 5.80
CA ILE A 366 13.10 9.21 5.01
C ILE A 366 12.02 8.56 5.87
N ARG A 367 10.74 8.73 5.48
CA ARG A 367 9.59 8.19 6.23
C ARG A 367 9.42 6.67 6.05
N LYS A 368 8.42 6.11 6.73
CA LYS A 368 8.12 4.65 6.73
C LYS A 368 7.72 4.19 5.32
N ASP A 369 7.84 2.88 5.10
CA ASP A 369 7.38 2.20 3.88
C ASP A 369 7.95 2.77 2.56
N VAL A 370 9.03 3.59 2.61
CA VAL A 370 9.75 4.10 1.43
C VAL A 370 10.59 2.99 0.81
N TYR A 371 10.51 2.82 -0.50
CA TYR A 371 11.37 1.92 -1.27
C TYR A 371 12.49 2.71 -1.94
N ALA A 372 13.74 2.44 -1.54
CA ALA A 372 14.95 2.96 -2.18
C ALA A 372 15.96 1.83 -2.31
N ASN A 373 15.63 0.83 -3.13
CA ASN A 373 16.35 -0.46 -3.15
C ASN A 373 17.79 -0.37 -3.67
N GLY A 374 18.06 0.57 -4.59
CA GLY A 374 19.31 0.68 -5.35
C GLY A 374 19.46 -0.38 -6.46
N TYR A 375 18.40 -1.14 -6.73
CA TYR A 375 18.30 -2.05 -7.87
C TYR A 375 16.84 -2.22 -8.29
N ARG A 376 16.64 -2.66 -9.53
CA ARG A 376 15.38 -3.20 -10.05
C ARG A 376 15.66 -4.42 -10.92
N ALA A 377 14.73 -5.36 -10.99
CA ALA A 377 14.77 -6.46 -11.93
C ALA A 377 13.99 -6.08 -13.20
N HIS A 378 14.58 -6.30 -14.36
CA HIS A 378 13.97 -5.97 -15.66
C HIS A 378 14.47 -6.96 -16.72
N GLY A 379 13.57 -7.60 -17.47
CA GLY A 379 13.94 -8.42 -18.63
C GLY A 379 14.97 -9.54 -18.35
N GLY A 380 14.94 -10.17 -17.17
CA GLY A 380 15.92 -11.22 -16.82
C GLY A 380 17.28 -10.73 -16.30
N VAL A 381 17.45 -9.42 -16.07
CA VAL A 381 18.64 -8.82 -15.44
C VAL A 381 18.26 -8.01 -14.19
N ILE A 382 19.19 -7.92 -13.24
CA ILE A 382 19.14 -6.95 -12.13
C ILE A 382 19.93 -5.72 -12.57
N GLN A 383 19.23 -4.60 -12.74
CA GLN A 383 19.83 -3.30 -12.99
C GLN A 383 20.14 -2.64 -11.66
N VAL A 384 21.41 -2.30 -11.45
CA VAL A 384 21.92 -1.63 -10.25
C VAL A 384 22.21 -0.18 -10.59
N GLY A 385 21.72 0.77 -9.77
CA GLY A 385 21.91 2.20 -10.04
C GLY A 385 21.79 3.06 -8.78
N ALA A 386 22.18 4.33 -8.93
CA ALA A 386 22.32 5.26 -7.82
C ALA A 386 21.02 5.95 -7.41
N VAL A 387 20.92 6.31 -6.14
CA VAL A 387 19.86 7.16 -5.59
C VAL A 387 20.55 8.24 -4.77
N THR A 388 20.36 9.51 -5.15
CA THR A 388 21.05 10.65 -4.53
C THR A 388 20.03 11.58 -3.90
N LEU A 389 20.09 11.72 -2.58
CA LEU A 389 19.31 12.68 -1.80
C LEU A 389 20.25 13.76 -1.26
N GLY A 390 19.94 15.02 -1.56
CA GLY A 390 20.64 16.20 -1.03
C GLY A 390 20.45 16.38 0.48
N ARG A 391 20.81 17.58 0.95
CA ARG A 391 20.61 18.01 2.35
C ARG A 391 19.16 18.42 2.60
N ASP A 392 18.67 18.22 3.81
CA ASP A 392 17.34 18.65 4.27
C ASP A 392 16.19 18.16 3.36
N VAL A 393 16.37 16.99 2.73
CA VAL A 393 15.36 16.38 1.86
C VAL A 393 14.29 15.67 2.69
N ILE A 394 13.05 15.72 2.24
CA ILE A 394 11.93 14.99 2.85
C ILE A 394 11.38 13.98 1.84
N VAL A 395 11.39 12.70 2.19
CA VAL A 395 10.75 11.64 1.41
C VAL A 395 9.50 11.13 2.15
N GLY A 396 8.33 11.33 1.54
CA GLY A 396 7.02 10.96 2.05
C GLY A 396 6.83 9.47 2.33
N GLU A 397 5.87 9.13 3.20
CA GLU A 397 5.58 7.74 3.54
C GLU A 397 5.04 6.97 2.32
N GLY A 398 5.49 5.72 2.16
CA GLY A 398 5.07 4.84 1.07
C GLY A 398 5.49 5.26 -0.33
N SER A 399 6.47 6.18 -0.43
CA SER A 399 7.00 6.65 -1.71
C SER A 399 8.07 5.70 -2.28
N VAL A 400 8.21 5.68 -3.60
CA VAL A 400 9.17 4.79 -4.29
C VAL A 400 10.18 5.60 -5.10
N LEU A 401 11.46 5.34 -4.85
CA LEU A 401 12.58 5.95 -5.56
C LEU A 401 13.24 4.88 -6.42
N ASP A 402 13.05 4.96 -7.74
CA ASP A 402 13.71 4.06 -8.68
C ASP A 402 15.20 4.42 -8.85
N ILE A 403 15.97 3.54 -9.48
CA ILE A 403 17.39 3.76 -9.77
C ILE A 403 17.59 4.98 -10.68
N GLY A 404 18.68 5.72 -10.51
CA GLY A 404 19.01 6.90 -11.29
C GLY A 404 18.26 8.17 -10.86
N THR A 405 17.56 8.15 -9.72
CA THR A 405 16.83 9.32 -9.21
C THR A 405 17.71 10.23 -8.36
N THR A 406 17.45 11.54 -8.46
CA THR A 406 18.14 12.57 -7.66
C THR A 406 17.16 13.57 -7.05
N MET A 407 17.36 13.96 -5.80
CA MET A 407 16.65 15.05 -5.14
C MET A 407 17.66 16.09 -4.64
N GLY A 408 17.50 17.35 -5.06
CA GLY A 408 18.34 18.47 -4.65
C GLY A 408 18.14 18.86 -3.18
N ASP A 409 18.99 19.77 -2.68
CA ASP A 409 18.91 20.25 -1.30
C ASP A 409 17.55 20.90 -1.00
N GLY A 410 16.95 20.59 0.15
CA GLY A 410 15.64 21.10 0.58
C GLY A 410 14.44 20.56 -0.21
N ALA A 411 14.64 19.62 -1.13
CA ALA A 411 13.58 19.05 -1.94
C ALA A 411 12.62 18.18 -1.11
N GLN A 412 11.34 18.17 -1.50
CA GLN A 412 10.30 17.40 -0.81
C GLN A 412 9.54 16.50 -1.79
N LEU A 413 9.25 15.27 -1.35
CA LEU A 413 8.39 14.33 -2.05
C LEU A 413 7.21 13.95 -1.15
N GLY A 414 5.98 14.14 -1.64
CA GLY A 414 4.75 13.79 -0.95
C GLY A 414 4.61 12.30 -0.63
N HIS A 415 3.63 11.94 0.22
CA HIS A 415 3.30 10.52 0.46
C HIS A 415 2.77 9.86 -0.81
N ARG A 416 2.85 8.53 -0.88
CA ARG A 416 2.34 7.74 -2.02
C ARG A 416 2.81 8.28 -3.38
N SER A 417 4.04 8.76 -3.45
CA SER A 417 4.62 9.41 -4.64
C SER A 417 5.81 8.62 -5.15
N THR A 418 6.11 8.71 -6.45
CA THR A 418 7.12 7.87 -7.07
C THR A 418 8.00 8.67 -8.02
N LEU A 419 9.32 8.52 -7.88
CA LEU A 419 10.28 9.01 -8.84
C LEU A 419 10.74 7.86 -9.75
N TYR A 420 10.48 8.00 -11.04
CA TYR A 420 10.95 7.07 -12.07
C TYR A 420 12.43 7.29 -12.38
N THR A 421 13.03 6.30 -13.05
CA THR A 421 14.44 6.36 -13.40
C THR A 421 14.80 7.64 -14.13
N GLY A 422 15.94 8.23 -13.77
CA GLY A 422 16.42 9.48 -14.36
C GLY A 422 15.70 10.74 -13.90
N GLN A 423 14.60 10.65 -13.14
CA GLN A 423 13.93 11.85 -12.63
C GLN A 423 14.81 12.58 -11.60
N VAL A 424 14.87 13.90 -11.77
CA VAL A 424 15.60 14.81 -10.87
C VAL A 424 14.60 15.81 -10.30
N VAL A 425 14.51 15.87 -8.97
CA VAL A 425 13.79 16.94 -8.26
C VAL A 425 14.79 18.06 -7.97
N PRO A 426 14.60 19.27 -8.53
CA PRO A 426 15.48 20.41 -8.25
C PRO A 426 15.51 20.79 -6.77
N ALA A 427 16.54 21.54 -6.37
CA ALA A 427 16.69 22.01 -4.99
C ALA A 427 15.53 22.94 -4.58
N GLY A 428 15.01 22.74 -3.36
CA GLY A 428 13.89 23.49 -2.79
C GLY A 428 12.52 23.19 -3.41
N GLU A 429 12.44 22.39 -4.48
CA GLU A 429 11.17 22.04 -5.11
C GLU A 429 10.40 20.96 -4.35
N ARG A 430 9.09 20.96 -4.55
CA ARG A 430 8.14 20.04 -3.91
C ARG A 430 7.43 19.25 -5.00
N TRP A 431 7.44 17.93 -4.88
CA TRP A 431 6.91 17.01 -5.87
C TRP A 431 5.95 16.02 -5.22
N HIS A 432 4.99 15.51 -5.98
CA HIS A 432 4.05 14.47 -5.55
C HIS A 432 3.52 13.68 -6.73
N GLY A 433 2.85 12.57 -6.49
CA GLY A 433 2.23 11.76 -7.54
C GLY A 433 3.05 10.56 -7.99
N SER A 434 2.42 9.70 -8.78
CA SER A 434 3.02 8.53 -9.44
C SER A 434 2.60 8.57 -10.91
N PRO A 435 3.45 9.08 -11.83
CA PRO A 435 4.81 9.60 -11.61
C PRO A 435 4.86 10.93 -10.85
N GLY A 436 6.01 11.23 -10.27
CA GLY A 436 6.26 12.48 -9.56
C GLY A 436 6.18 13.68 -10.48
N ARG A 437 5.44 14.70 -10.05
CA ARG A 437 5.30 16.02 -10.68
C ARG A 437 5.40 17.13 -9.65
N ARG A 438 5.73 18.33 -10.08
CA ARG A 438 5.83 19.51 -9.21
C ARG A 438 4.49 19.86 -8.55
N THR A 439 4.55 20.38 -7.33
CA THR A 439 3.42 20.88 -6.55
C THR A 439 3.87 22.04 -5.64
N ASP A 440 2.92 22.81 -5.13
CA ASP A 440 3.19 23.88 -4.16
C ASP A 440 2.94 23.44 -2.70
N VAL A 441 2.38 22.23 -2.52
CA VAL A 441 2.04 21.67 -1.20
C VAL A 441 3.28 21.44 -0.35
N ASP A 442 3.27 22.00 0.86
CA ASP A 442 4.34 21.79 1.85
C ASP A 442 4.13 20.47 2.60
N PHE A 443 5.10 19.58 2.50
CA PHE A 443 5.13 18.32 3.26
C PHE A 443 6.01 18.41 4.52
N GLY A 444 6.73 19.53 4.71
CA GLY A 444 7.59 19.81 5.87
C GLY A 444 6.84 20.39 7.06
N ALA A 445 5.90 19.63 7.62
CA ALA A 445 4.93 20.15 8.61
C ALA A 445 5.48 20.43 10.02
N VAL A 446 6.75 20.10 10.34
CA VAL A 446 7.27 20.14 11.72
C VAL A 446 8.48 21.09 11.84
N PRO A 447 8.39 22.13 12.69
CA PRO A 447 9.52 23.00 13.01
C PRO A 447 10.66 22.21 13.67
N ALA A 448 11.91 22.52 13.31
CA ALA A 448 13.09 21.89 13.90
C ALA A 448 13.26 22.30 15.37
N ALA A 449 13.46 21.32 16.27
CA ALA A 449 13.81 21.58 17.67
C ALA A 449 15.25 21.15 17.96
N PRO A 450 16.12 22.03 18.49
CA PRO A 450 17.51 21.67 18.76
C PRO A 450 17.61 20.66 19.90
N TYR A 451 18.57 19.74 19.80
CA TYR A 451 18.96 18.84 20.89
C TYR A 451 20.48 18.71 20.96
N ARG A 452 21.00 18.38 22.14
CA ARG A 452 22.45 18.17 22.33
C ARG A 452 22.93 16.89 21.63
N PRO A 453 24.05 16.89 20.88
CA PRO A 453 24.49 15.73 20.09
C PRO A 453 24.64 14.42 20.87
N TRP A 454 25.05 14.49 22.15
CA TRP A 454 25.19 13.30 23.01
C TRP A 454 23.87 12.54 23.20
N ARG A 455 22.72 13.22 23.09
CA ARG A 455 21.39 12.60 23.20
C ARG A 455 21.18 11.51 22.16
N ARG A 456 21.69 11.75 20.94
CA ARG A 456 21.65 10.79 19.84
C ARG A 456 22.49 9.55 20.16
N ALA A 457 23.68 9.73 20.74
CA ALA A 457 24.54 8.63 21.17
C ALA A 457 23.88 7.82 22.30
N VAL A 458 23.40 8.49 23.35
CA VAL A 458 22.71 7.85 24.48
C VAL A 458 21.47 7.09 24.02
N TYR A 459 20.66 7.65 23.13
CA TYR A 459 19.50 6.94 22.57
C TYR A 459 19.92 5.68 21.82
N GLY A 460 20.93 5.76 20.94
CA GLY A 460 21.47 4.59 20.24
C GLY A 460 21.97 3.50 21.18
N VAL A 461 22.74 3.87 22.21
CA VAL A 461 23.22 2.95 23.25
C VAL A 461 22.07 2.36 24.04
N SER A 462 21.10 3.17 24.48
CA SER A 462 19.94 2.69 25.24
C SER A 462 19.10 1.70 24.45
N GLN A 463 18.96 1.91 23.14
CA GLN A 463 18.23 0.99 22.27
C GLN A 463 19.01 -0.31 22.04
N LEU A 464 20.35 -0.23 21.92
CA LEU A 464 21.20 -1.41 21.85
C LEU A 464 21.10 -2.21 23.14
N VAL A 465 21.24 -1.56 24.30
CA VAL A 465 21.08 -2.18 25.62
C VAL A 465 19.69 -2.78 25.75
N ALA A 466 18.61 -2.09 25.41
CA ALA A 466 17.26 -2.63 25.47
C ALA A 466 17.06 -3.85 24.54
N THR A 467 17.61 -3.80 23.32
CA THR A 467 17.50 -4.90 22.35
C THR A 467 18.28 -6.12 22.83
N LEU A 468 19.48 -5.90 23.38
CA LEU A 468 20.31 -6.94 23.96
C LEU A 468 19.64 -7.46 25.23
N ALA A 469 19.53 -6.65 26.29
CA ALA A 469 19.06 -6.98 27.64
C ALA A 469 17.60 -7.47 27.73
N VAL A 470 16.66 -6.87 26.98
CA VAL A 470 15.21 -7.06 27.23
C VAL A 470 14.51 -7.93 26.17
N GLY A 471 14.91 -7.87 24.90
CA GLY A 471 14.11 -8.45 23.81
C GLY A 471 14.18 -9.96 23.66
N ARG A 472 15.40 -10.51 23.53
CA ARG A 472 15.63 -11.95 23.26
C ARG A 472 16.10 -12.73 24.49
N ILE A 473 16.85 -12.08 25.38
CA ILE A 473 17.34 -12.67 26.63
C ILE A 473 16.18 -12.90 27.61
N MET A 474 15.27 -11.94 27.79
CA MET A 474 14.12 -12.11 28.70
C MET A 474 13.18 -13.22 28.25
N MET A 475 12.99 -13.44 26.94
CA MET A 475 12.20 -14.58 26.47
C MET A 475 12.87 -15.91 26.86
N GLY A 476 14.20 -16.02 26.69
CA GLY A 476 14.98 -17.17 27.16
C GLY A 476 14.88 -17.36 28.68
N LEU A 477 15.01 -16.27 29.45
CA LEU A 477 14.89 -16.31 30.91
C LEU A 477 13.46 -16.65 31.37
N VAL A 478 12.43 -16.13 30.70
CA VAL A 478 11.02 -16.48 30.96
C VAL A 478 10.77 -17.95 30.64
N ILE A 479 11.29 -18.46 29.53
CA ILE A 479 11.24 -19.90 29.22
C ILE A 479 11.91 -20.69 30.35
N VAL A 480 13.11 -20.30 30.80
CA VAL A 480 13.79 -20.97 31.91
C VAL A 480 13.03 -20.84 33.24
N LEU A 481 12.46 -19.68 33.56
CA LEU A 481 11.65 -19.47 34.77
C LEU A 481 10.35 -20.27 34.74
N VAL A 482 9.72 -20.41 33.57
CA VAL A 482 8.55 -21.27 33.36
C VAL A 482 8.96 -22.73 33.54
N VAL A 483 10.07 -23.16 32.95
CA VAL A 483 10.63 -24.51 33.14
C VAL A 483 10.88 -24.79 34.64
N LEU A 484 11.49 -23.84 35.36
CA LEU A 484 11.75 -23.92 36.80
C LEU A 484 10.47 -23.95 37.64
N ALA A 485 9.44 -23.20 37.25
CA ALA A 485 8.15 -23.15 37.96
C ALA A 485 7.29 -24.40 37.76
N PHE A 486 7.57 -25.22 36.74
CA PHE A 486 6.81 -26.42 36.41
C PHE A 486 7.75 -27.64 36.33
N PRO A 487 7.90 -28.44 37.41
CA PRO A 487 8.83 -29.58 37.45
C PRO A 487 8.62 -30.62 36.35
N ARG A 488 7.39 -30.79 35.85
CA ARG A 488 7.10 -31.64 34.68
C ARG A 488 7.71 -31.10 33.38
N VAL A 489 7.81 -29.78 33.25
CA VAL A 489 8.47 -29.12 32.11
C VAL A 489 9.99 -29.22 32.22
N ALA A 490 10.54 -29.16 33.44
CA ALA A 490 11.95 -29.46 33.67
C ALA A 490 12.27 -30.93 33.31
N ALA A 491 11.42 -31.88 33.70
CA ALA A 491 11.56 -33.29 33.36
C ALA A 491 11.52 -33.57 31.83
N LEU A 492 10.85 -32.73 31.04
CA LEU A 492 10.88 -32.82 29.56
C LEU A 492 12.21 -32.37 28.94
N LEU A 493 12.96 -31.55 29.64
CA LEU A 493 14.25 -31.02 29.21
C LEU A 493 15.41 -31.82 29.78
N GLU A 494 15.16 -32.63 30.80
CA GLU A 494 16.08 -33.68 31.24
C GLU A 494 16.07 -34.79 30.19
N ALA A 495 17.23 -35.03 29.57
CA ALA A 495 17.35 -36.09 28.58
C ALA A 495 17.10 -37.45 29.24
N HIS A 496 16.07 -38.14 28.76
CA HIS A 496 15.81 -39.53 29.12
C HIS A 496 16.07 -40.41 27.90
N PRO A 497 16.93 -41.43 28.00
CA PRO A 497 17.18 -42.32 26.88
C PRO A 497 15.86 -42.84 26.31
N TYR A 498 15.60 -42.50 25.04
CA TYR A 498 14.39 -42.90 24.31
C TYR A 498 13.08 -42.20 24.72
N ALA A 499 13.11 -40.98 25.27
CA ALA A 499 11.90 -40.22 25.63
C ALA A 499 10.88 -40.10 24.47
N PHE A 500 11.34 -39.94 23.23
CA PHE A 500 10.49 -39.88 22.02
C PHE A 500 9.79 -41.20 21.65
N THR A 501 10.09 -42.30 22.36
CA THR A 501 9.35 -43.57 22.23
C THR A 501 8.12 -43.62 23.12
N ASP A 502 8.04 -42.77 24.13
CA ASP A 502 6.88 -42.62 25.00
C ASP A 502 5.89 -41.60 24.40
N TRP A 503 4.59 -41.89 24.52
CA TRP A 503 3.53 -40.95 24.16
C TRP A 503 3.53 -39.70 25.04
N VAL A 504 3.95 -39.80 26.30
CA VAL A 504 4.00 -38.68 27.25
C VAL A 504 4.84 -37.52 26.71
N PHE A 505 5.96 -37.81 26.06
CA PHE A 505 6.82 -36.82 25.41
C PHE A 505 6.05 -35.95 24.40
N TYR A 506 5.25 -36.57 23.53
CA TYR A 506 4.46 -35.85 22.53
C TYR A 506 3.31 -35.07 23.18
N ALA A 507 2.63 -35.68 24.15
CA ALA A 507 1.51 -35.05 24.85
C ALA A 507 1.96 -33.75 25.56
N ASP A 508 3.10 -33.82 26.23
CA ASP A 508 3.66 -32.69 26.97
C ASP A 508 4.20 -31.59 26.04
N ALA A 509 4.88 -31.94 24.95
CA ALA A 509 5.30 -30.97 23.93
C ALA A 509 4.07 -30.24 23.34
N VAL A 510 3.02 -30.99 23.00
CA VAL A 510 1.77 -30.41 22.50
C VAL A 510 1.12 -29.51 23.55
N ALA A 511 1.08 -29.91 24.82
CA ALA A 511 0.54 -29.08 25.91
C ALA A 511 1.32 -27.77 26.10
N PHE A 512 2.67 -27.83 26.11
CA PHE A 512 3.53 -26.66 26.27
C PHE A 512 3.41 -25.69 25.09
N ALA A 513 3.37 -26.21 23.87
CA ALA A 513 3.09 -25.39 22.68
C ALA A 513 1.71 -24.72 22.78
N GLY A 514 0.73 -25.40 23.37
CA GLY A 514 -0.61 -24.84 23.65
C GLY A 514 -0.54 -23.66 24.60
N VAL A 515 0.11 -23.83 25.76
CA VAL A 515 0.32 -22.74 26.74
C VAL A 515 1.04 -21.56 26.08
N GLY A 516 2.09 -21.81 25.29
CA GLY A 516 2.83 -20.77 24.59
C GLY A 516 1.99 -20.01 23.56
N VAL A 517 1.17 -20.71 22.77
CA VAL A 517 0.32 -20.09 21.74
C VAL A 517 -0.87 -19.36 22.35
N PHE A 518 -1.67 -20.03 23.19
CA PHE A 518 -2.88 -19.43 23.76
C PHE A 518 -2.55 -18.42 24.86
N GLY A 519 -1.67 -18.79 25.80
CA GLY A 519 -1.20 -17.90 26.87
C GLY A 519 -0.41 -16.72 26.32
N GLY A 520 0.48 -16.95 25.35
CA GLY A 520 1.21 -15.86 24.67
C GLY A 520 0.30 -14.91 23.90
N THR A 521 -0.76 -15.42 23.26
CA THR A 521 -1.76 -14.56 22.58
C THR A 521 -2.53 -13.70 23.59
N LEU A 522 -2.95 -14.27 24.72
CA LEU A 522 -3.64 -13.53 25.78
C LEU A 522 -2.74 -12.48 26.41
N LEU A 523 -1.49 -12.85 26.76
CA LEU A 523 -0.51 -11.93 27.31
C LEU A 523 -0.22 -10.78 26.34
N LEU A 524 -0.03 -11.08 25.06
CA LEU A 524 0.17 -10.06 24.03
C LEU A 524 -1.03 -9.09 23.96
N LEU A 525 -2.26 -9.61 23.99
CA LEU A 525 -3.46 -8.77 23.99
C LEU A 525 -3.53 -7.86 25.24
N VAL A 526 -3.23 -8.39 26.42
CA VAL A 526 -3.21 -7.61 27.67
C VAL A 526 -2.13 -6.53 27.60
N VAL A 527 -0.90 -6.87 27.21
CA VAL A 527 0.21 -5.92 27.11
C VAL A 527 -0.10 -4.82 26.09
N MET A 528 -0.58 -5.18 24.90
CA MET A 528 -0.87 -4.23 23.82
C MET A 528 -2.01 -3.27 24.16
N THR A 529 -2.96 -3.69 25.00
CA THR A 529 -4.07 -2.84 25.42
C THR A 529 -3.73 -2.03 26.67
N THR A 530 -2.86 -2.51 27.57
CA THR A 530 -2.58 -1.81 28.85
C THR A 530 -1.35 -0.92 28.78
N VAL A 531 -0.20 -1.42 28.33
CA VAL A 531 1.08 -0.69 28.39
C VAL A 531 1.06 0.61 27.57
N PRO A 532 0.58 0.63 26.31
CA PRO A 532 0.48 1.86 25.53
C PRO A 532 -0.39 2.94 26.18
N ARG A 533 -1.41 2.57 26.97
CA ARG A 533 -2.27 3.53 27.69
C ARG A 533 -1.54 4.28 28.79
N VAL A 534 -0.56 3.65 29.43
CA VAL A 534 0.31 4.30 30.42
C VAL A 534 1.34 5.17 29.68
N LEU A 535 1.95 4.62 28.62
CA LEU A 535 2.94 5.30 27.82
C LEU A 535 2.42 6.59 27.18
N ARG A 536 1.17 6.62 26.70
CA ARG A 536 0.58 7.81 26.04
C ARG A 536 0.60 9.05 26.92
N LEU A 537 0.61 8.90 28.25
CA LEU A 537 0.62 10.03 29.19
C LEU A 537 1.86 10.92 29.04
N ALA A 538 2.94 10.41 28.45
CA ALA A 538 4.17 11.16 28.23
C ALA A 538 4.19 11.98 26.92
N VAL A 539 3.21 11.82 26.03
CA VAL A 539 3.15 12.49 24.72
C VAL A 539 1.82 13.23 24.58
N GLN A 540 1.90 14.55 24.39
CA GLN A 540 0.73 15.40 24.13
C GLN A 540 0.58 15.67 22.63
N PRO A 541 -0.66 15.73 22.11
CA PRO A 541 -0.92 16.08 20.72
C PRO A 541 -0.48 17.50 20.40
N ASP A 542 -0.14 17.74 19.12
CA ASP A 542 0.21 19.04 18.53
C ASP A 542 1.38 19.77 19.23
N THR A 543 2.18 19.02 20.00
CA THR A 543 3.36 19.53 20.69
C THR A 543 4.64 19.05 19.99
N VAL A 544 5.55 19.99 19.68
CA VAL A 544 6.84 19.66 19.06
C VAL A 544 7.80 19.10 20.10
N TYR A 545 8.30 17.89 19.85
CA TYR A 545 9.28 17.23 20.71
C TYR A 545 10.61 17.01 19.99
N PRO A 546 11.75 17.25 20.64
CA PRO A 546 13.04 16.91 20.05
C PRO A 546 13.23 15.38 19.99
N LEU A 547 13.82 14.89 18.89
CA LEU A 547 14.11 13.47 18.64
C LEU A 547 15.14 12.90 19.63
N PHE A 548 15.18 11.56 19.68
CA PHE A 548 16.12 10.79 20.50
C PHE A 548 15.97 11.00 22.02
N GLY A 549 14.80 11.47 22.45
CA GLY A 549 14.43 11.60 23.86
C GLY A 549 13.59 10.46 24.42
N LEU A 550 13.25 10.56 25.70
CA LEU A 550 12.27 9.67 26.34
C LEU A 550 10.92 9.72 25.61
N ARG A 551 10.39 10.92 25.31
CA ARG A 551 9.11 11.06 24.59
C ARG A 551 9.15 10.45 23.19
N HIS A 552 10.27 10.57 22.49
CA HIS A 552 10.48 9.89 21.20
C HIS A 552 10.54 8.37 21.36
N ALA A 553 11.25 7.86 22.38
CA ALA A 553 11.29 6.43 22.68
C ALA A 553 9.88 5.88 22.98
N VAL A 554 9.11 6.62 23.78
CA VAL A 554 7.73 6.32 24.13
C VAL A 554 6.85 6.23 22.89
N GLU A 555 6.89 7.23 22.02
CA GLU A 555 6.12 7.22 20.76
C GLU A 555 6.48 6.01 19.89
N ARG A 556 7.78 5.73 19.71
CA ARG A 556 8.25 4.55 18.96
C ARG A 556 7.85 3.23 19.63
N TRP A 557 7.71 3.20 20.96
CA TRP A 557 7.20 2.02 21.68
C TRP A 557 5.70 1.85 21.51
N ILE A 558 4.92 2.93 21.55
CA ILE A 558 3.48 2.89 21.26
C ILE A 558 3.28 2.30 19.87
N GLU A 559 3.89 2.90 18.83
CA GLU A 559 3.82 2.43 17.44
C GLU A 559 4.18 0.94 17.33
N ARG A 560 5.31 0.50 17.89
CA ARG A 560 5.74 -0.91 17.78
C ARG A 560 4.85 -1.88 18.55
N LEU A 561 4.36 -1.49 19.73
CA LEU A 561 3.53 -2.35 20.56
C LEU A 561 2.14 -2.51 19.96
N THR A 562 1.57 -1.51 19.29
CA THR A 562 0.18 -1.54 18.84
C THR A 562 0.00 -2.05 17.41
N ASN A 563 1.09 -2.18 16.64
CA ASN A 563 1.08 -2.72 15.27
C ASN A 563 1.54 -4.19 15.21
N SER A 564 0.74 -5.12 15.74
CA SER A 564 1.02 -6.57 15.68
C SER A 564 0.39 -7.23 14.45
N PRO A 565 1.19 -7.80 13.51
CA PRO A 565 0.63 -8.54 12.37
C PRO A 565 -0.18 -9.76 12.80
N MET A 566 0.18 -10.41 13.91
CA MET A 566 -0.51 -11.62 14.37
C MET A 566 -1.92 -11.31 14.88
N LEU A 567 -2.08 -10.28 15.71
CA LEU A 567 -3.39 -9.87 16.20
C LEU A 567 -4.20 -9.17 15.10
N GLY A 568 -3.55 -8.42 14.21
CA GLY A 568 -4.15 -7.88 12.99
C GLY A 568 -4.78 -8.98 12.13
N THR A 569 -4.06 -10.07 11.86
CA THR A 569 -4.63 -11.23 11.15
C THR A 569 -5.70 -11.95 11.97
N LEU A 570 -5.57 -12.05 13.28
CA LEU A 570 -6.57 -12.72 14.13
C LEU A 570 -7.92 -11.99 14.08
N PHE A 571 -7.92 -10.68 14.35
CA PHE A 571 -9.13 -9.88 14.48
C PHE A 571 -9.59 -9.19 13.19
N GLY A 572 -8.69 -8.81 12.29
CA GLY A 572 -9.02 -8.16 11.02
C GLY A 572 -9.87 -9.02 10.09
N ASP A 573 -10.58 -8.38 9.19
CA ASP A 573 -11.71 -8.90 8.40
C ASP A 573 -12.86 -9.48 9.23
N SER A 574 -12.73 -9.55 10.56
CA SER A 574 -13.78 -10.09 11.42
C SER A 574 -14.57 -9.01 12.12
N SER A 575 -15.75 -9.37 12.58
CA SER A 575 -16.64 -8.47 13.33
C SER A 575 -16.05 -8.06 14.68
N TYR A 576 -15.02 -8.75 15.16
CA TYR A 576 -14.32 -8.42 16.41
C TYR A 576 -13.25 -7.34 16.25
N VAL A 577 -12.90 -6.95 15.02
CA VAL A 577 -11.86 -5.95 14.76
C VAL A 577 -12.16 -4.60 15.41
N VAL A 578 -13.44 -4.18 15.42
CA VAL A 578 -13.86 -2.89 15.98
C VAL A 578 -13.63 -2.84 17.50
N ASN A 579 -13.90 -3.95 18.20
CA ASN A 579 -13.65 -4.06 19.63
C ASN A 579 -12.15 -4.10 19.92
N TYR A 580 -11.38 -4.77 19.06
CA TYR A 580 -9.93 -4.83 19.16
C TYR A 580 -9.29 -3.45 18.99
N VAL A 581 -9.62 -2.68 17.94
CA VAL A 581 -9.01 -1.35 17.73
C VAL A 581 -9.47 -0.32 18.76
N ARG A 582 -10.73 -0.40 19.23
CA ARG A 582 -11.19 0.40 20.39
C ARG A 582 -10.41 0.03 21.66
N ALA A 583 -10.13 -1.26 21.87
CA ALA A 583 -9.30 -1.72 22.97
C ALA A 583 -7.83 -1.29 22.81
N LEU A 584 -7.32 -1.07 21.59
CA LEU A 584 -5.99 -0.48 21.38
C LEU A 584 -5.96 1.02 21.70
N GLY A 585 -7.02 1.76 21.39
CA GLY A 585 -7.11 3.19 21.69
C GLY A 585 -7.87 4.05 20.68
N TYR A 586 -8.35 3.48 19.58
CA TYR A 586 -9.08 4.22 18.55
C TYR A 586 -10.39 4.79 19.08
N ASP A 587 -10.73 5.99 18.62
CA ASP A 587 -12.06 6.56 18.81
C ASP A 587 -13.00 6.12 17.66
N GLN A 588 -14.22 5.71 18.03
CA GLN A 588 -15.23 5.18 17.12
C GLN A 588 -16.62 5.67 17.53
N PRO A 589 -16.91 6.97 17.34
CA PRO A 589 -18.20 7.56 17.70
C PRO A 589 -19.33 6.89 16.92
N GLN A 590 -20.40 6.53 17.64
CA GLN A 590 -21.62 5.94 17.05
C GLN A 590 -21.35 4.69 16.17
N LEU A 591 -20.35 3.87 16.52
CA LEU A 591 -19.91 2.70 15.77
C LEU A 591 -21.07 1.87 15.18
N GLN A 592 -21.09 1.76 13.85
CA GLN A 592 -21.92 0.81 13.12
C GLN A 592 -21.09 -0.42 12.73
N GLN A 593 -21.51 -1.59 13.20
CA GLN A 593 -20.86 -2.86 12.87
C GLN A 593 -21.34 -3.35 11.50
N THR A 594 -20.42 -3.53 10.55
CA THR A 594 -20.71 -4.11 9.22
C THR A 594 -20.29 -5.57 9.13
N GLY A 595 -19.66 -6.12 10.17
CA GLY A 595 -19.20 -7.49 10.22
C GLY A 595 -17.77 -7.67 9.71
N SER A 596 -17.26 -6.77 8.88
CA SER A 596 -15.87 -6.73 8.37
C SER A 596 -15.42 -5.26 8.18
N ASN A 597 -15.51 -4.45 9.25
CA ASN A 597 -15.24 -3.01 9.15
C ASN A 597 -13.79 -2.64 8.80
N LEU A 598 -12.81 -3.45 9.23
CA LEU A 598 -11.39 -3.20 9.02
C LEU A 598 -10.69 -4.47 8.53
N GLY A 599 -9.78 -4.30 7.56
CA GLY A 599 -8.90 -5.34 7.03
C GLY A 599 -7.97 -6.00 8.07
N THR A 600 -7.19 -6.98 7.64
CA THR A 600 -6.13 -7.63 8.42
C THR A 600 -4.83 -6.82 8.51
N LEU A 601 -4.56 -5.97 7.53
CA LEU A 601 -3.30 -5.23 7.41
C LEU A 601 -3.50 -3.72 7.61
N PHE A 602 -3.93 -3.28 8.78
CA PHE A 602 -3.95 -1.85 9.11
C PHE A 602 -2.79 -1.46 10.02
N LYS A 603 -2.31 -0.22 9.87
CA LYS A 603 -1.24 0.37 10.66
C LYS A 603 -1.61 1.76 11.16
N HIS A 604 -0.91 2.22 12.19
CA HIS A 604 -1.01 3.59 12.72
C HIS A 604 0.29 3.99 13.40
N ASP A 605 0.58 5.28 13.50
CA ASP A 605 1.65 5.74 14.40
C ASP A 605 1.20 5.69 15.86
N ASN A 606 0.05 6.29 16.15
CA ASN A 606 -0.48 6.41 17.50
C ASN A 606 -2.00 6.17 17.51
N PRO A 607 -2.49 5.05 18.09
CA PRO A 607 -3.90 4.69 17.99
C PRO A 607 -4.80 5.62 18.82
N PHE A 608 -4.27 6.32 19.82
CA PHE A 608 -5.03 7.23 20.67
C PHE A 608 -5.39 8.55 19.98
N LEU A 609 -4.85 8.78 18.78
CA LEU A 609 -5.08 9.97 17.95
C LEU A 609 -5.74 9.59 16.62
N SER A 610 -6.26 8.37 16.50
CA SER A 610 -6.96 7.88 15.31
C SER A 610 -8.46 7.78 15.59
N THR A 611 -9.26 8.48 14.78
CA THR A 611 -10.73 8.47 14.86
C THR A 611 -11.32 7.89 13.58
N ILE A 612 -12.30 7.00 13.74
CA ILE A 612 -13.06 6.40 12.63
C ILE A 612 -14.54 6.74 12.80
N GLY A 613 -15.09 7.52 11.86
CA GLY A 613 -16.51 7.86 11.83
C GLY A 613 -17.42 6.64 11.65
N SER A 614 -18.70 6.80 12.03
CA SER A 614 -19.70 5.74 11.90
C SER A 614 -19.94 5.33 10.45
N GLY A 615 -20.31 4.08 10.21
CA GLY A 615 -20.56 3.54 8.87
C GLY A 615 -19.33 3.38 7.98
N THR A 616 -18.14 3.76 8.45
CA THR A 616 -16.90 3.69 7.68
C THR A 616 -16.33 2.27 7.60
N MET A 617 -15.84 1.89 6.42
CA MET A 617 -15.15 0.63 6.16
C MET A 617 -13.75 0.87 5.60
N ILE A 618 -12.80 0.07 6.05
CA ILE A 618 -11.37 0.23 5.76
C ILE A 618 -10.82 -1.12 5.29
N ALA A 619 -10.32 -1.19 4.06
CA ALA A 619 -9.69 -2.36 3.49
C ALA A 619 -8.25 -2.56 3.99
N ASP A 620 -7.52 -3.49 3.37
CA ASP A 620 -6.16 -3.86 3.76
C ASP A 620 -5.09 -2.84 3.35
N GLY A 621 -4.03 -2.73 4.14
CA GLY A 621 -2.87 -1.90 3.85
C GLY A 621 -3.03 -0.43 4.24
N VAL A 622 -4.06 -0.07 5.01
CA VAL A 622 -4.28 1.33 5.42
C VAL A 622 -3.35 1.73 6.56
N SER A 623 -2.69 2.88 6.45
CA SER A 623 -1.79 3.45 7.46
C SER A 623 -2.30 4.81 7.92
N PHE A 624 -2.60 4.96 9.20
CA PHE A 624 -2.89 6.27 9.81
C PHE A 624 -1.56 6.98 10.13
N MET A 625 -1.27 8.06 9.39
CA MET A 625 -0.04 8.84 9.55
C MET A 625 -0.31 9.97 10.55
N ASN A 626 -0.14 9.64 11.83
CA ASN A 626 -0.40 10.53 12.95
C ASN A 626 0.88 11.17 13.50
N THR A 627 2.05 10.80 12.98
CA THR A 627 3.33 11.32 13.48
C THR A 627 4.16 11.91 12.34
N ASP A 628 4.33 13.23 12.39
CA ASP A 628 5.18 13.96 11.47
C ASP A 628 6.59 14.15 12.06
N TYR A 629 7.59 14.17 11.18
CA TYR A 629 9.01 14.22 11.55
C TYR A 629 9.73 15.32 10.79
N SER A 630 10.64 16.00 11.48
CA SER A 630 11.73 16.76 10.88
C SER A 630 13.07 16.06 11.14
N ALA A 631 14.17 16.66 10.70
CA ALA A 631 15.52 16.18 10.99
C ALA A 631 15.80 16.02 12.49
N THR A 632 15.16 16.85 13.33
CA THR A 632 15.51 16.98 14.75
C THR A 632 14.34 16.87 15.72
N SER A 633 13.10 16.88 15.23
CA SER A 633 11.89 16.83 16.06
C SER A 633 10.78 15.98 15.44
N PHE A 634 9.77 15.67 16.24
CA PHE A 634 8.53 15.04 15.81
C PHE A 634 7.34 15.70 16.50
N THR A 635 6.16 15.56 15.90
CA THR A 635 4.88 15.97 16.48
C THR A 635 3.85 14.89 16.19
N VAL A 636 2.99 14.59 17.17
CA VAL A 636 1.86 13.67 16.98
C VAL A 636 0.58 14.48 16.82
N ARG A 637 -0.27 14.12 15.85
CA ARG A 637 -1.47 14.85 15.44
C ARG A 637 -2.65 13.91 15.28
N ARG A 638 -3.87 14.43 15.39
CA ARG A 638 -5.09 13.64 15.18
C ARG A 638 -5.32 13.38 13.69
N ALA A 639 -5.71 12.14 13.37
CA ALA A 639 -6.14 11.74 12.04
C ALA A 639 -7.57 11.22 12.15
N GLU A 640 -8.49 11.93 11.53
CA GLU A 640 -9.93 11.68 11.65
C GLU A 640 -10.48 11.30 10.29
N ILE A 641 -11.07 10.10 10.20
CA ILE A 641 -11.82 9.67 9.03
C ILE A 641 -13.29 9.98 9.28
N GLY A 642 -13.92 10.71 8.35
CA GLY A 642 -15.35 11.02 8.40
C GLY A 642 -16.25 9.79 8.38
N ALA A 643 -17.55 10.02 8.58
CA ALA A 643 -18.57 8.98 8.57
C ALA A 643 -18.91 8.52 7.15
N HIS A 644 -19.34 7.27 7.00
CA HIS A 644 -19.75 6.64 5.74
C HIS A 644 -18.66 6.64 4.65
N ASN A 645 -17.40 6.66 5.07
CA ASN A 645 -16.27 6.60 4.16
C ASN A 645 -15.93 5.14 3.82
N PHE A 646 -15.39 4.94 2.62
CA PHE A 646 -14.76 3.69 2.24
C PHE A 646 -13.29 3.95 1.94
N LEU A 647 -12.39 3.18 2.54
CA LEU A 647 -10.96 3.21 2.24
C LEU A 647 -10.56 1.91 1.57
N GLY A 648 -10.13 1.99 0.31
CA GLY A 648 -9.57 0.88 -0.46
C GLY A 648 -8.18 0.48 0.02
N ASN A 649 -7.55 -0.44 -0.72
CA ASN A 649 -6.31 -1.05 -0.27
C ASN A 649 -5.13 -0.07 -0.36
N PHE A 650 -4.16 -0.19 0.54
CA PHE A 650 -2.91 0.57 0.53
C PHE A 650 -3.08 2.10 0.59
N VAL A 651 -4.12 2.60 1.27
CA VAL A 651 -4.35 4.04 1.48
C VAL A 651 -3.52 4.55 2.67
N LEU A 652 -2.75 5.62 2.47
CA LEU A 652 -2.05 6.31 3.55
C LEU A 652 -2.87 7.53 3.94
N TYR A 653 -3.36 7.57 5.17
CA TYR A 653 -4.30 8.58 5.65
C TYR A 653 -3.59 9.57 6.60
N PRO A 654 -3.24 10.79 6.13
CA PRO A 654 -2.53 11.78 6.93
C PRO A 654 -3.42 12.52 7.93
N ALA A 655 -2.83 12.98 9.03
CA ALA A 655 -3.49 13.83 10.04
C ALA A 655 -4.05 15.16 9.47
N GLY A 656 -3.54 15.62 8.33
CA GLY A 656 -4.03 16.81 7.61
C GLY A 656 -4.97 16.51 6.43
N ALA A 657 -5.55 15.31 6.35
CA ALA A 657 -6.38 14.89 5.23
C ALA A 657 -7.55 15.86 4.98
N ARG A 658 -7.77 16.21 3.71
CA ARG A 658 -8.88 17.07 3.23
C ARG A 658 -10.05 16.25 2.73
N THR A 659 -10.52 15.34 3.58
CA THR A 659 -11.65 14.44 3.30
C THR A 659 -12.63 14.48 4.46
N GLY A 660 -13.90 14.72 4.15
CA GLY A 660 -15.01 14.79 5.07
C GLY A 660 -15.79 13.47 5.12
N ASN A 661 -17.12 13.60 5.11
CA ASN A 661 -18.04 12.45 5.17
C ASN A 661 -18.37 11.92 3.77
N ASN A 662 -18.76 10.66 3.74
CA ASN A 662 -19.21 9.94 2.56
C ASN A 662 -18.22 9.99 1.38
N CYS A 663 -16.92 9.81 1.66
CA CYS A 663 -15.88 9.74 0.64
C CYS A 663 -15.49 8.28 0.32
N LEU A 664 -15.28 7.97 -0.95
CA LEU A 664 -14.68 6.71 -1.41
C LEU A 664 -13.21 6.95 -1.76
N LEU A 665 -12.29 6.48 -0.93
CA LEU A 665 -10.84 6.57 -1.17
C LEU A 665 -10.38 5.29 -1.86
N ALA A 666 -10.12 5.34 -3.17
CA ALA A 666 -9.77 4.16 -3.94
C ALA A 666 -8.39 3.58 -3.59
N THR A 667 -8.15 2.35 -4.04
CA THR A 667 -6.87 1.65 -3.87
C THR A 667 -5.69 2.52 -4.31
N LYS A 668 -4.66 2.61 -3.47
CA LYS A 668 -3.44 3.42 -3.66
C LYS A 668 -3.67 4.92 -3.91
N VAL A 669 -4.83 5.49 -3.58
CA VAL A 669 -5.05 6.94 -3.72
C VAL A 669 -4.09 7.75 -2.84
N MET A 670 -3.57 8.86 -3.36
CA MET A 670 -2.88 9.86 -2.56
C MET A 670 -3.92 10.78 -1.90
N VAL A 671 -4.19 10.58 -0.60
CA VAL A 671 -5.14 11.41 0.14
C VAL A 671 -4.67 12.87 0.14
N PRO A 672 -5.50 13.84 -0.30
CA PRO A 672 -5.10 15.24 -0.38
C PRO A 672 -4.92 15.83 1.02
N VAL A 673 -3.91 16.69 1.19
CA VAL A 673 -3.64 17.43 2.45
C VAL A 673 -3.88 18.94 2.31
N ASP A 674 -4.15 19.38 1.09
CA ASP A 674 -4.41 20.73 0.65
C ASP A 674 -5.73 20.84 -0.14
N GLY A 675 -6.15 22.07 -0.40
CA GLY A 675 -7.42 22.35 -1.06
C GLY A 675 -8.65 22.18 -0.16
N PRO A 676 -9.85 22.22 -0.76
CA PRO A 676 -11.12 22.12 -0.02
C PRO A 676 -11.31 20.71 0.57
N VAL A 677 -12.03 20.66 1.69
CA VAL A 677 -12.47 19.38 2.26
C VAL A 677 -13.52 18.78 1.34
N ARG A 678 -13.28 17.54 0.91
CA ARG A 678 -14.14 16.83 -0.04
C ARG A 678 -15.21 16.02 0.69
N HIS A 679 -16.43 16.04 0.18
CA HIS A 679 -17.58 15.32 0.72
C HIS A 679 -18.33 14.69 -0.45
N ASP A 680 -18.96 13.53 -0.24
CA ASP A 680 -19.85 12.90 -1.23
C ASP A 680 -19.21 12.62 -2.60
N VAL A 681 -17.89 12.40 -2.61
CA VAL A 681 -17.09 12.10 -3.81
C VAL A 681 -16.22 10.87 -3.60
N GLY A 682 -15.86 10.19 -4.68
CA GLY A 682 -14.73 9.26 -4.68
C GLY A 682 -13.43 9.96 -5.07
N LEU A 683 -12.30 9.41 -4.64
CA LEU A 683 -10.96 9.87 -4.98
C LEU A 683 -10.13 8.70 -5.48
N LEU A 684 -9.46 8.90 -6.61
CA LEU A 684 -8.60 7.90 -7.25
C LEU A 684 -7.30 8.55 -7.74
N GLY A 685 -6.22 7.77 -7.74
CA GLY A 685 -4.95 8.14 -8.35
C GLY A 685 -3.95 8.80 -7.41
N SER A 686 -2.75 9.01 -7.94
CA SER A 686 -1.68 9.76 -7.29
C SER A 686 -1.05 10.70 -8.33
N PRO A 687 -1.33 12.01 -8.28
CA PRO A 687 -2.19 12.69 -7.30
C PRO A 687 -3.67 12.37 -7.50
N ALA A 688 -4.47 12.58 -6.45
CA ALA A 688 -5.89 12.27 -6.49
C ALA A 688 -6.68 13.17 -7.44
N PHE A 689 -7.65 12.58 -8.13
CA PHE A 689 -8.73 13.26 -8.83
C PHE A 689 -10.08 12.67 -8.39
N GLU A 690 -11.15 13.45 -8.59
CA GLU A 690 -12.50 13.06 -8.17
C GLU A 690 -13.13 12.06 -9.14
N ILE A 691 -13.82 11.08 -8.57
CA ILE A 691 -14.65 10.10 -9.27
C ILE A 691 -16.03 10.08 -8.60
N PRO A 692 -17.08 9.59 -9.27
CA PRO A 692 -18.39 9.42 -8.65
C PRO A 692 -18.32 8.60 -7.36
N ARG A 693 -19.05 9.02 -6.31
CA ARG A 693 -19.09 8.32 -5.01
C ARG A 693 -19.75 6.95 -5.08
N SER A 694 -20.73 6.78 -5.96
CA SER A 694 -21.49 5.55 -6.14
C SER A 694 -21.86 5.36 -7.61
N VAL A 695 -21.90 4.11 -8.06
CA VAL A 695 -22.59 3.73 -9.29
C VAL A 695 -23.93 3.12 -8.86
N LEU A 696 -25.01 3.33 -9.61
CA LEU A 696 -26.41 2.96 -9.30
C LEU A 696 -26.71 1.49 -8.88
N ARG A 697 -25.71 0.62 -8.79
CA ARG A 697 -25.81 -0.74 -8.23
C ARG A 697 -25.33 -0.88 -6.78
N ASP A 698 -24.92 0.21 -6.12
CA ASP A 698 -24.76 0.28 -4.66
C ASP A 698 -26.12 0.37 -3.92
N ALA A 699 -27.13 -0.37 -4.42
CA ALA A 699 -28.38 -0.52 -3.71
C ALA A 699 -28.06 -1.05 -2.30
N PRO A 700 -28.73 -0.57 -1.24
CA PRO A 700 -28.51 -1.08 0.10
C PRO A 700 -28.60 -2.59 0.03
N LEU A 701 -27.49 -3.25 0.39
CA LEU A 701 -27.40 -4.69 0.52
C LEU A 701 -28.73 -5.19 1.08
N GLU A 702 -29.42 -6.13 0.42
CA GLU A 702 -30.76 -6.56 0.84
C GLU A 702 -30.82 -6.94 2.33
N GLU A 703 -29.66 -7.33 2.90
CA GLU A 703 -29.51 -7.62 4.33
C GLU A 703 -29.71 -6.41 5.25
N HIS A 704 -29.49 -5.19 4.79
CA HIS A 704 -29.73 -3.94 5.54
C HIS A 704 -31.15 -3.38 5.34
N ALA A 705 -31.95 -3.95 4.44
CA ALA A 705 -33.34 -3.52 4.22
C ALA A 705 -34.25 -3.82 5.43
N ASP A 706 -33.91 -4.83 6.24
CA ASP A 706 -34.62 -5.21 7.47
C ASP A 706 -33.62 -5.36 8.64
N PRO A 707 -33.74 -4.58 9.72
CA PRO A 707 -32.89 -4.71 10.91
C PRO A 707 -32.88 -6.13 11.51
N ALA A 708 -33.99 -6.86 11.48
CA ALA A 708 -34.07 -8.21 12.01
C ALA A 708 -33.31 -9.22 11.13
N ARG A 709 -33.38 -9.09 9.81
CA ARG A 709 -32.53 -9.84 8.86
C ARG A 709 -31.06 -9.51 9.09
N PHE A 710 -30.71 -8.23 9.23
CA PHE A 710 -29.35 -7.78 9.48
C PHE A 710 -28.72 -8.42 10.73
N HIS A 711 -29.41 -8.34 11.87
CA HIS A 711 -28.94 -8.93 13.13
C HIS A 711 -28.76 -10.45 13.03
N ARG A 712 -29.67 -11.17 12.35
CA ARG A 712 -29.54 -12.61 12.15
C ARG A 712 -28.30 -12.95 11.33
N VAL A 713 -28.11 -12.25 10.21
CA VAL A 713 -26.97 -12.48 9.30
C VAL A 713 -25.64 -12.13 9.98
N LEU A 714 -25.58 -11.01 10.70
CA LEU A 714 -24.42 -10.59 11.49
C LEU A 714 -24.11 -11.60 12.60
N SER A 715 -25.11 -12.13 13.32
CA SER A 715 -24.90 -13.18 14.33
C SER A 715 -24.27 -14.44 13.72
N ALA A 716 -24.70 -14.81 12.51
CA ALA A 716 -24.16 -15.96 11.80
C ALA A 716 -22.72 -15.71 11.33
N LYS A 717 -22.41 -14.48 10.91
CA LYS A 717 -21.04 -14.06 10.59
C LYS A 717 -20.15 -14.06 11.85
N ASN A 718 -20.64 -13.59 13.00
CA ASN A 718 -19.92 -13.64 14.27
C ASN A 718 -19.55 -15.07 14.69
N ARG A 719 -20.50 -16.02 14.58
CA ARG A 719 -20.24 -17.44 14.85
C ARG A 719 -19.20 -18.03 13.88
N HIS A 720 -19.28 -17.67 12.60
CA HIS A 720 -18.29 -18.08 11.60
C HIS A 720 -16.90 -17.52 11.92
N ASN A 721 -16.82 -16.24 12.26
CA ASN A 721 -15.59 -15.55 12.62
C ASN A 721 -14.91 -16.18 13.83
N LEU A 722 -15.66 -16.50 14.89
CA LEU A 722 -15.11 -17.23 16.05
C LEU A 722 -14.53 -18.59 15.68
N ARG A 723 -15.23 -19.37 14.86
CA ARG A 723 -14.73 -20.67 14.38
C ARG A 723 -13.46 -20.51 13.56
N THR A 724 -13.41 -19.50 12.69
CA THR A 724 -12.25 -19.20 11.87
C THR A 724 -11.05 -18.72 12.72
N MET A 725 -11.28 -17.91 13.75
CA MET A 725 -10.25 -17.52 14.72
C MET A 725 -9.74 -18.71 15.52
N ALA A 726 -10.63 -19.59 15.98
CA ALA A 726 -10.26 -20.82 16.67
C ALA A 726 -9.41 -21.75 15.78
N LEU A 727 -9.80 -21.93 14.52
CA LEU A 727 -9.02 -22.68 13.53
C LEU A 727 -7.64 -22.04 13.28
N PHE A 728 -7.56 -20.72 13.20
CA PHE A 728 -6.29 -20.02 13.04
C PHE A 728 -5.35 -20.27 14.24
N LEU A 729 -5.88 -20.18 15.46
CA LEU A 729 -5.11 -20.51 16.67
C LEU A 729 -4.74 -22.01 16.72
N LEU A 730 -5.62 -22.90 16.27
CA LEU A 730 -5.35 -24.34 16.18
C LEU A 730 -4.22 -24.65 15.20
N VAL A 731 -4.23 -24.03 14.01
CA VAL A 731 -3.15 -24.18 13.02
C VAL A 731 -1.84 -23.62 13.56
N ARG A 732 -1.87 -22.50 14.28
CA ARG A 732 -0.68 -21.96 14.95
C ARG A 732 -0.17 -22.90 16.04
N TRP A 733 -1.07 -23.48 16.83
CA TRP A 733 -0.74 -24.49 17.83
C TRP A 733 -0.11 -25.73 17.19
N LEU A 734 -0.70 -26.28 16.12
CA LEU A 734 -0.11 -27.39 15.37
C LEU A 734 1.32 -27.08 14.88
N ASN A 735 1.53 -25.91 14.27
CA ASN A 735 2.86 -25.51 13.83
C ASN A 735 3.86 -25.38 15.00
N ALA A 736 3.42 -24.82 16.13
CA ALA A 736 4.25 -24.67 17.32
C ALA A 736 4.56 -26.03 17.96
N SER A 737 3.61 -26.96 18.01
CA SER A 737 3.79 -28.31 18.52
C SER A 737 4.79 -29.09 17.67
N LEU A 738 4.67 -29.05 16.33
CA LEU A 738 5.62 -29.72 15.44
C LEU A 738 7.04 -29.13 15.58
N ALA A 739 7.16 -27.81 15.69
CA ALA A 739 8.44 -27.15 15.93
C ALA A 739 9.05 -27.55 17.28
N LEU A 740 8.24 -27.61 18.34
CA LEU A 740 8.71 -27.97 19.68
C LEU A 740 9.11 -29.44 19.77
N VAL A 741 8.33 -30.35 19.19
CA VAL A 741 8.68 -31.78 19.09
C VAL A 741 10.01 -31.95 18.37
N ALA A 742 10.22 -31.26 17.25
CA ALA A 742 11.49 -31.31 16.53
C ALA A 742 12.67 -30.76 17.35
N ALA A 743 12.45 -29.69 18.12
CA ALA A 743 13.47 -29.10 18.97
C ALA A 743 13.83 -30.01 20.17
N LEU A 744 12.85 -30.57 20.86
CA LEU A 744 13.06 -31.48 22.00
C LEU A 744 13.71 -32.80 21.55
N ALA A 745 13.25 -33.38 20.43
CA ALA A 745 13.86 -34.59 19.88
C ALA A 745 15.33 -34.34 19.47
N ALA A 746 15.65 -33.14 18.99
CA ALA A 746 17.01 -32.78 18.65
C ALA A 746 17.90 -32.53 19.88
N LEU A 747 17.32 -32.04 20.98
CA LEU A 747 18.02 -31.93 22.26
C LEU A 747 18.40 -33.33 22.77
N GLU A 748 17.48 -34.29 22.79
CA GLU A 748 17.73 -35.69 23.15
C GLU A 748 18.81 -36.34 22.25
N LEU A 749 18.73 -36.12 20.94
CA LEU A 749 19.70 -36.65 19.99
C LEU A 749 21.05 -35.92 20.04
N SER A 750 21.13 -34.76 20.68
CA SER A 750 22.36 -33.97 20.76
C SER A 750 23.43 -34.64 21.63
N ASP A 751 23.04 -35.52 22.57
CA ASP A 751 23.99 -36.32 23.33
C ASP A 751 24.86 -37.22 22.45
N ARG A 752 24.28 -37.74 21.36
CA ARG A 752 24.96 -38.65 20.43
C ARG A 752 25.54 -37.93 19.22
N PHE A 753 24.84 -36.94 18.69
CA PHE A 753 25.18 -36.30 17.41
C PHE A 753 25.61 -34.83 17.56
N GLY A 754 25.62 -34.29 18.77
CA GLY A 754 26.04 -32.92 19.07
C GLY A 754 25.26 -31.87 18.26
N ALA A 755 26.00 -30.89 17.74
CA ALA A 755 25.45 -29.81 16.94
C ALA A 755 24.70 -30.26 15.67
N LEU A 756 24.96 -31.47 15.16
CA LEU A 756 24.28 -31.99 13.96
C LEU A 756 22.80 -32.28 14.24
N ALA A 757 22.45 -32.78 15.43
CA ALA A 757 21.05 -33.00 15.80
C ALA A 757 20.27 -31.68 15.86
N LEU A 758 20.83 -30.67 16.54
CA LEU A 758 20.24 -29.34 16.61
C LEU A 758 20.13 -28.69 15.22
N SER A 759 21.13 -28.86 14.37
CA SER A 759 21.10 -28.37 12.99
C SER A 759 20.00 -29.04 12.15
N ALA A 760 19.85 -30.36 12.29
CA ALA A 760 18.78 -31.12 11.62
C ALA A 760 17.39 -30.63 12.05
N SER A 761 17.21 -30.23 13.32
CA SER A 761 15.95 -29.64 13.80
C SER A 761 15.56 -28.37 13.05
N PHE A 762 16.54 -27.48 12.76
CA PHE A 762 16.28 -26.27 11.98
C PHE A 762 15.90 -26.57 10.54
N VAL A 763 16.49 -27.61 9.94
CA VAL A 763 16.09 -28.10 8.60
C VAL A 763 14.66 -28.60 8.62
N VAL A 764 14.30 -29.43 9.60
CA VAL A 764 12.93 -29.93 9.78
C VAL A 764 11.95 -28.75 9.96
N MET A 765 12.29 -27.78 10.80
CA MET A 765 11.46 -26.59 11.03
C MET A 765 11.29 -25.75 9.75
N LEU A 766 12.32 -25.62 8.92
CA LEU A 766 12.24 -24.93 7.63
C LEU A 766 11.26 -25.64 6.70
N LEU A 767 11.36 -26.97 6.58
CA LEU A 767 10.49 -27.79 5.73
C LEU A 767 9.04 -27.78 6.23
N VAL A 768 8.82 -28.02 7.53
CA VAL A 768 7.51 -27.96 8.18
C VAL A 768 6.89 -26.58 8.03
N GLY A 769 7.70 -25.52 8.14
CA GLY A 769 7.29 -24.14 7.96
C GLY A 769 6.68 -23.85 6.59
N ILE A 770 7.04 -24.60 5.55
CA ILE A 770 6.49 -24.48 4.19
C ILE A 770 5.38 -25.52 3.97
N ALA A 771 5.64 -26.79 4.29
CA ALA A 771 4.75 -27.91 3.99
C ALA A 771 3.41 -27.83 4.73
N VAL A 772 3.40 -27.45 6.02
CA VAL A 772 2.16 -27.41 6.81
C VAL A 772 1.18 -26.36 6.28
N PRO A 773 1.56 -25.08 6.07
CA PRO A 773 0.65 -24.10 5.47
C PRO A 773 0.18 -24.49 4.07
N VAL A 774 1.05 -25.07 3.23
CA VAL A 774 0.67 -25.58 1.90
C VAL A 774 -0.41 -26.67 2.04
N GLY A 775 -0.23 -27.61 2.97
CA GLY A 775 -1.20 -28.66 3.26
C GLY A 775 -2.53 -28.10 3.78
N VAL A 776 -2.50 -27.12 4.71
CA VAL A 776 -3.70 -26.45 5.22
C VAL A 776 -4.47 -25.78 4.08
N GLU A 777 -3.77 -25.09 3.19
CA GLU A 777 -4.40 -24.42 2.05
C GLU A 777 -5.00 -25.42 1.05
N HIS A 778 -4.32 -26.55 0.80
CA HIS A 778 -4.88 -27.64 -0.01
C HIS A 778 -6.14 -28.24 0.60
N VAL A 779 -6.19 -28.44 1.91
CA VAL A 779 -7.39 -28.95 2.59
C VAL A 779 -8.56 -27.97 2.42
N LEU A 780 -8.31 -26.67 2.56
CA LEU A 780 -9.33 -25.63 2.39
C LEU A 780 -9.84 -25.57 0.94
N THR A 781 -8.93 -25.53 -0.03
CA THR A 781 -9.26 -25.39 -1.45
C THR A 781 -9.82 -26.68 -2.08
N ARG A 782 -9.50 -27.86 -1.52
CA ARG A 782 -10.13 -29.13 -1.90
C ARG A 782 -11.60 -29.17 -1.51
N SER A 783 -11.95 -28.60 -0.36
CA SER A 783 -13.35 -28.52 0.08
C SER A 783 -14.18 -27.57 -0.78
N ARG A 784 -13.57 -26.50 -1.28
CA ARG A 784 -14.19 -25.54 -2.19
C ARG A 784 -13.11 -24.79 -2.97
N PRO A 785 -13.10 -24.83 -4.32
CA PRO A 785 -12.12 -24.08 -5.11
C PRO A 785 -12.43 -22.57 -5.10
N LEU A 786 -11.39 -21.74 -5.29
CA LEU A 786 -11.59 -20.31 -5.53
C LEU A 786 -12.24 -20.11 -6.89
N GLN A 787 -13.24 -19.24 -6.94
CA GLN A 787 -13.97 -18.88 -8.16
C GLN A 787 -14.13 -17.35 -8.24
N PRO A 788 -14.17 -16.77 -9.46
CA PRO A 788 -14.69 -15.43 -9.67
C PRO A 788 -16.10 -15.31 -9.10
N GLN A 789 -16.35 -14.29 -8.29
CA GLN A 789 -17.63 -14.10 -7.60
C GLN A 789 -17.95 -12.62 -7.45
N LEU A 790 -19.25 -12.31 -7.51
CA LEU A 790 -19.83 -11.03 -7.12
C LEU A 790 -20.84 -11.31 -6.02
N CYS A 791 -20.53 -11.00 -4.77
CA CYS A 791 -21.42 -11.29 -3.65
C CYS A 791 -21.23 -10.32 -2.48
N SER A 792 -22.25 -10.22 -1.62
CA SER A 792 -22.18 -9.50 -0.36
C SER A 792 -21.19 -10.15 0.61
N ILE A 793 -20.57 -9.36 1.50
CA ILE A 793 -19.74 -9.85 2.63
C ILE A 793 -20.50 -10.80 3.57
N TYR A 794 -21.83 -10.83 3.46
CA TYR A 794 -22.68 -11.72 4.23
C TYR A 794 -22.88 -13.08 3.57
N HIS A 795 -22.56 -13.22 2.29
CA HIS A 795 -22.78 -14.44 1.53
C HIS A 795 -21.89 -15.60 2.04
N PRO A 796 -22.38 -16.85 2.09
CA PRO A 796 -21.60 -17.99 2.58
C PRO A 796 -20.28 -18.23 1.84
N TYR A 797 -20.20 -17.89 0.54
CA TYR A 797 -18.95 -17.95 -0.21
C TYR A 797 -17.90 -16.99 0.37
N PHE A 798 -18.26 -15.72 0.57
CA PHE A 798 -17.33 -14.72 1.11
C PHE A 798 -16.82 -15.12 2.49
N ARG A 799 -17.70 -15.61 3.38
CA ARG A 799 -17.29 -16.11 4.70
C ARG A 799 -16.23 -17.21 4.58
N TRP A 800 -16.40 -18.15 3.65
CA TRP A 800 -15.39 -19.16 3.38
C TRP A 800 -14.09 -18.55 2.82
N HIS A 801 -14.19 -17.58 1.92
CA HIS A 801 -13.05 -16.87 1.32
C HIS A 801 -12.22 -16.08 2.37
N GLU A 802 -12.91 -15.41 3.30
CA GLU A 802 -12.32 -14.76 4.47
C GLU A 802 -11.56 -15.73 5.38
N ARG A 803 -12.08 -16.96 5.56
CA ARG A 803 -11.35 -18.04 6.25
C ARG A 803 -10.10 -18.46 5.49
N TYR A 804 -10.20 -18.57 4.16
CA TYR A 804 -9.05 -18.85 3.31
C TYR A 804 -7.95 -17.80 3.50
N TRP A 805 -8.28 -16.50 3.44
CA TRP A 805 -7.30 -15.43 3.66
C TRP A 805 -6.66 -15.45 5.05
N LYS A 806 -7.38 -15.90 6.09
CA LYS A 806 -6.82 -15.97 7.45
C LYS A 806 -5.90 -17.17 7.66
N LEU A 807 -6.16 -18.29 6.97
CA LEU A 807 -5.43 -19.55 7.14
C LEU A 807 -4.32 -19.79 6.10
N GLN A 808 -4.26 -18.96 5.06
CA GLN A 808 -3.23 -19.06 4.02
C GLN A 808 -1.81 -18.88 4.54
N ILE A 809 -0.82 -19.30 3.73
CA ILE A 809 0.58 -19.08 4.07
C ILE A 809 0.89 -17.60 4.24
N GLN A 810 1.43 -17.22 5.40
CA GLN A 810 1.74 -15.83 5.72
C GLN A 810 2.90 -15.32 4.85
N ALA A 811 2.79 -14.07 4.41
CA ALA A 811 3.78 -13.40 3.54
C ALA A 811 5.22 -13.53 4.07
N ARG A 812 5.43 -13.47 5.39
CA ARG A 812 6.76 -13.60 6.01
C ARG A 812 7.47 -14.91 5.65
N ARG A 813 6.76 -16.03 5.52
CA ARG A 813 7.36 -17.32 5.11
C ARG A 813 7.76 -17.30 3.63
N MET A 814 6.92 -16.69 2.78
CA MET A 814 7.22 -16.52 1.35
C MET A 814 8.40 -15.57 1.10
N THR A 815 8.61 -14.55 1.95
CA THR A 815 9.73 -13.62 1.78
C THR A 815 11.11 -14.27 1.88
N MET A 816 11.22 -15.42 2.55
CA MET A 816 12.47 -16.19 2.62
C MET A 816 12.88 -16.66 1.22
N LEU A 817 11.91 -17.10 0.40
CA LEU A 817 12.16 -17.65 -0.93
C LEU A 817 12.34 -16.59 -2.02
N ASN A 818 12.25 -15.30 -1.70
CA ASN A 818 12.39 -14.21 -2.67
C ASN A 818 13.74 -14.31 -3.42
N GLY A 819 13.68 -14.26 -4.75
CA GLY A 819 14.83 -14.38 -5.64
C GLY A 819 15.39 -15.80 -5.77
N THR A 820 14.64 -16.83 -5.37
CA THR A 820 15.05 -18.23 -5.51
C THR A 820 14.17 -18.97 -6.53
N PRO A 821 14.67 -20.03 -7.19
CA PRO A 821 13.87 -20.85 -8.08
C PRO A 821 12.82 -21.68 -7.32
N PHE A 822 12.91 -21.72 -5.99
CA PHE A 822 11.95 -22.43 -5.12
C PHE A 822 10.64 -21.67 -4.95
N LYS A 823 10.63 -20.33 -5.04
CA LYS A 823 9.39 -19.56 -4.85
C LYS A 823 8.32 -19.87 -5.90
N PRO A 824 8.63 -19.90 -7.22
CA PRO A 824 7.68 -20.37 -8.22
C PRO A 824 7.19 -21.81 -8.00
N LEU A 825 8.05 -22.71 -7.48
CA LEU A 825 7.64 -24.08 -7.15
C LEU A 825 6.58 -24.10 -6.05
N VAL A 826 6.78 -23.31 -5.00
CA VAL A 826 5.79 -23.18 -3.93
C VAL A 826 4.51 -22.51 -4.43
N TRP A 827 4.59 -21.54 -5.35
CA TRP A 827 3.40 -21.00 -6.00
C TRP A 827 2.60 -22.05 -6.79
N ARG A 828 3.26 -22.96 -7.51
CA ARG A 828 2.58 -24.09 -8.17
C ARG A 828 1.89 -25.01 -7.18
N LEU A 829 2.57 -25.36 -6.08
CA LEU A 829 1.96 -26.16 -5.02
C LEU A 829 0.72 -25.48 -4.46
N LEU A 830 0.72 -24.16 -4.35
CA LEU A 830 -0.42 -23.40 -3.85
C LEU A 830 -1.48 -23.08 -4.92
N GLY A 831 -1.38 -23.66 -6.13
CA GLY A 831 -2.38 -23.60 -7.18
C GLY A 831 -2.23 -22.46 -8.20
N VAL A 832 -1.16 -21.65 -8.12
CA VAL A 832 -0.88 -20.64 -9.16
C VAL A 832 -0.41 -21.35 -10.43
N ARG A 833 -0.99 -20.99 -11.58
CA ARG A 833 -0.54 -21.47 -12.89
C ARG A 833 0.65 -20.64 -13.35
N ILE A 834 1.87 -21.06 -13.04
CA ILE A 834 3.09 -20.29 -13.29
C ILE A 834 4.06 -20.98 -14.25
N GLY A 835 4.52 -20.26 -15.26
CA GLY A 835 5.45 -20.70 -16.30
C GLY A 835 6.89 -20.87 -15.82
N SER A 836 7.78 -21.22 -16.74
CA SER A 836 9.17 -21.57 -16.41
C SER A 836 10.03 -20.32 -16.14
N ARG A 837 11.06 -20.46 -15.31
CA ARG A 837 12.08 -19.42 -15.05
C ARG A 837 11.55 -18.05 -14.59
N VAL A 838 10.38 -18.01 -13.96
CA VAL A 838 9.85 -16.79 -13.36
C VAL A 838 10.75 -16.35 -12.22
N PHE A 839 11.18 -15.10 -12.25
CA PHE A 839 11.89 -14.45 -11.17
C PHE A 839 10.89 -13.71 -10.27
N ASP A 840 10.83 -14.09 -9.00
CA ASP A 840 9.95 -13.44 -8.01
C ASP A 840 10.75 -12.97 -6.79
N ASP A 841 10.83 -11.66 -6.60
CA ASP A 841 11.58 -11.00 -5.54
C ASP A 841 10.73 -10.40 -4.42
N GLY A 842 9.43 -10.71 -4.40
CA GLY A 842 8.52 -10.22 -3.37
C GLY A 842 7.11 -9.95 -3.84
N CYS A 843 6.64 -10.66 -4.87
CA CYS A 843 5.25 -10.63 -5.29
C CYS A 843 4.33 -11.22 -4.20
N SER A 844 3.20 -10.56 -3.98
CA SER A 844 2.07 -11.04 -3.20
C SER A 844 0.94 -11.48 -4.14
N ILE A 845 0.41 -12.68 -3.90
CA ILE A 845 -0.71 -13.25 -4.65
C ILE A 845 -1.75 -13.77 -3.64
N PRO A 846 -2.78 -12.97 -3.30
CA PRO A 846 -3.80 -13.39 -2.34
C PRO A 846 -4.68 -14.55 -2.85
N GLU A 847 -5.23 -14.46 -4.07
CA GLU A 847 -6.09 -15.52 -4.65
C GLU A 847 -5.31 -16.38 -5.64
N ARG A 848 -4.54 -17.33 -5.10
CA ARG A 848 -3.52 -18.06 -5.85
C ARG A 848 -4.03 -18.77 -7.10
N SER A 849 -5.13 -19.54 -7.01
CA SER A 849 -5.65 -20.31 -8.16
C SER A 849 -6.39 -19.46 -9.20
N LEU A 850 -6.62 -18.17 -8.94
CA LEU A 850 -7.21 -17.26 -9.92
C LEU A 850 -6.17 -16.61 -10.84
N VAL A 851 -4.88 -16.82 -10.57
CA VAL A 851 -3.76 -16.20 -11.27
C VAL A 851 -3.08 -17.18 -12.24
N THR A 852 -2.82 -16.68 -13.45
CA THR A 852 -1.95 -17.32 -14.44
C THR A 852 -0.77 -16.40 -14.74
N ILE A 853 0.45 -16.91 -14.72
CA ILE A 853 1.69 -16.20 -15.03
C ILE A 853 2.47 -17.02 -16.05
N GLY A 854 2.91 -16.37 -17.14
CA GLY A 854 3.74 -16.98 -18.17
C GLY A 854 5.16 -17.31 -17.70
N SER A 855 6.02 -17.64 -18.65
CA SER A 855 7.44 -17.91 -18.45
C SER A 855 8.26 -16.63 -18.46
N ARG A 856 9.45 -16.69 -17.85
CA ARG A 856 10.47 -15.61 -17.84
C ARG A 856 9.97 -14.25 -17.33
N CYS A 857 8.84 -14.24 -16.62
CA CYS A 857 8.32 -13.04 -15.98
C CYS A 857 9.26 -12.56 -14.85
N THR A 858 9.32 -11.25 -14.68
CA THR A 858 10.09 -10.58 -13.63
C THR A 858 9.14 -9.85 -12.68
N LEU A 859 8.99 -10.37 -11.46
CA LEU A 859 8.13 -9.83 -10.42
C LEU A 859 8.99 -9.16 -9.34
N ASN A 860 9.05 -7.82 -9.36
CA ASN A 860 9.89 -7.06 -8.44
C ASN A 860 9.36 -7.09 -7.00
N THR A 861 10.19 -6.59 -6.07
CA THR A 861 9.79 -6.48 -4.66
C THR A 861 8.58 -5.54 -4.48
N GLY A 862 7.68 -5.92 -3.58
CA GLY A 862 6.46 -5.15 -3.29
C GLY A 862 5.35 -5.26 -4.35
N THR A 863 5.57 -6.02 -5.43
CA THR A 863 4.52 -6.25 -6.43
C THR A 863 3.32 -6.99 -5.83
N ASN A 864 2.12 -6.67 -6.30
CA ASN A 864 0.89 -7.33 -5.85
C ASN A 864 0.00 -7.67 -7.05
N ILE A 865 -0.37 -8.94 -7.18
CA ILE A 865 -1.37 -9.41 -8.14
C ILE A 865 -2.61 -9.79 -7.34
N GLN A 866 -3.58 -8.87 -7.28
CA GLN A 866 -4.78 -8.99 -6.49
C GLN A 866 -5.98 -9.27 -7.40
N CYS A 867 -6.69 -10.37 -7.15
CA CYS A 867 -7.81 -10.85 -7.96
C CYS A 867 -9.16 -10.53 -7.33
N HIS A 868 -9.22 -9.61 -6.36
CA HIS A 868 -10.46 -9.15 -5.76
C HIS A 868 -10.50 -7.64 -5.50
N SER A 869 -11.69 -7.12 -5.25
CA SER A 869 -11.98 -5.84 -4.59
C SER A 869 -13.14 -6.05 -3.63
N GLN A 870 -13.12 -5.33 -2.50
CA GLN A 870 -14.23 -5.30 -1.55
C GLN A 870 -14.63 -3.84 -1.36
N GLU A 871 -15.67 -3.39 -2.06
CA GLU A 871 -16.16 -2.00 -2.07
C GLU A 871 -17.52 -1.98 -1.36
N ASP A 872 -17.68 -1.16 -0.32
CA ASP A 872 -18.96 -0.93 0.37
C ASP A 872 -19.75 -2.21 0.74
N GLY A 873 -19.03 -3.26 1.18
CA GLY A 873 -19.64 -4.53 1.60
C GLY A 873 -19.97 -5.49 0.44
N MET A 874 -19.59 -5.13 -0.79
CA MET A 874 -19.63 -5.99 -1.97
C MET A 874 -18.25 -6.53 -2.30
N PHE A 875 -18.13 -7.85 -2.31
CA PHE A 875 -16.94 -8.58 -2.76
C PHE A 875 -17.05 -8.92 -4.25
N LYS A 876 -16.01 -8.55 -5.01
CA LYS A 876 -15.87 -8.77 -6.44
C LYS A 876 -14.54 -9.48 -6.67
N SER A 877 -14.51 -10.58 -7.41
CA SER A 877 -13.28 -11.25 -7.80
C SER A 877 -13.32 -11.76 -9.23
N ASP A 878 -12.16 -11.77 -9.89
CA ASP A 878 -11.99 -12.27 -11.25
C ASP A 878 -10.54 -12.74 -11.49
N HIS A 879 -10.31 -13.43 -12.61
CA HIS A 879 -9.01 -13.95 -13.00
C HIS A 879 -8.04 -12.86 -13.42
N ASN A 880 -6.75 -13.06 -13.11
CA ASN A 880 -5.66 -12.29 -13.69
C ASN A 880 -4.78 -13.20 -14.55
N VAL A 881 -4.47 -12.72 -15.75
CA VAL A 881 -3.59 -13.42 -16.70
C VAL A 881 -2.39 -12.53 -16.97
N VAL A 882 -1.20 -13.05 -16.74
CA VAL A 882 0.09 -12.43 -17.06
C VAL A 882 0.79 -13.31 -18.09
N GLY A 883 1.11 -12.75 -19.25
CA GLY A 883 1.75 -13.43 -20.38
C GLY A 883 3.22 -13.77 -20.13
N ASP A 884 3.92 -14.17 -21.18
CA ASP A 884 5.36 -14.45 -21.15
C ASP A 884 6.17 -13.14 -21.13
N ASP A 885 7.38 -13.17 -20.56
CA ASP A 885 8.35 -12.05 -20.59
C ASP A 885 7.85 -10.73 -19.98
N VAL A 886 6.81 -10.77 -19.14
CA VAL A 886 6.26 -9.58 -18.47
C VAL A 886 7.17 -9.13 -17.33
N THR A 887 7.38 -7.82 -17.22
CA THR A 887 8.05 -7.20 -16.07
C THR A 887 7.07 -6.36 -15.25
N LEU A 888 6.86 -6.71 -13.98
CA LEU A 888 6.15 -5.88 -13.02
C LEU A 888 7.17 -5.14 -12.15
N GLY A 889 7.18 -3.80 -12.23
CA GLY A 889 8.09 -2.90 -11.52
C GLY A 889 7.90 -2.90 -10.00
N VAL A 890 8.83 -2.28 -9.28
CA VAL A 890 8.82 -2.25 -7.81
C VAL A 890 7.50 -1.67 -7.30
N ALA A 891 6.83 -2.33 -6.36
CA ALA A 891 5.54 -1.90 -5.80
C ALA A 891 4.36 -1.73 -6.81
N ALA A 892 4.48 -2.29 -8.02
CA ALA A 892 3.37 -2.29 -8.98
C ALA A 892 2.20 -3.16 -8.48
N LEU A 893 0.96 -2.72 -8.73
CA LEU A 893 -0.26 -3.44 -8.35
C LEU A 893 -1.09 -3.76 -9.59
N VAL A 894 -1.36 -5.04 -9.79
CA VAL A 894 -2.25 -5.57 -10.85
C VAL A 894 -3.58 -5.97 -10.21
N HIS A 895 -4.65 -5.26 -10.58
CA HIS A 895 -5.98 -5.50 -10.02
C HIS A 895 -6.74 -6.59 -10.76
N TYR A 896 -7.96 -6.93 -10.31
CA TYR A 896 -8.69 -8.12 -10.76
C TYR A 896 -9.24 -7.98 -12.19
N GLY A 897 -9.40 -9.10 -12.90
CA GLY A 897 -9.92 -9.12 -14.26
C GLY A 897 -8.94 -8.58 -15.29
N THR A 898 -7.66 -8.45 -14.93
CA THR A 898 -6.63 -7.87 -15.81
C THR A 898 -6.01 -8.94 -16.69
N THR A 899 -5.78 -8.61 -17.96
CA THR A 899 -4.96 -9.40 -18.88
C THR A 899 -3.72 -8.60 -19.27
N VAL A 900 -2.54 -9.07 -18.89
CA VAL A 900 -1.26 -8.49 -19.25
C VAL A 900 -0.65 -9.37 -20.34
N GLU A 901 -0.63 -8.91 -21.58
CA GLU A 901 -0.08 -9.67 -22.71
C GLU A 901 1.45 -9.78 -22.65
N ASP A 902 2.02 -10.57 -23.55
CA ASP A 902 3.45 -10.90 -23.53
C ASP A 902 4.35 -9.66 -23.68
N GLY A 903 5.51 -9.68 -23.02
CA GLY A 903 6.53 -8.63 -23.13
C GLY A 903 6.13 -7.27 -22.54
N VAL A 904 4.99 -7.17 -21.86
CA VAL A 904 4.56 -5.91 -21.23
C VAL A 904 5.48 -5.52 -20.07
N VAL A 905 5.76 -4.23 -19.96
CA VAL A 905 6.44 -3.65 -18.81
C VAL A 905 5.48 -2.74 -18.04
N VAL A 906 5.28 -3.04 -16.77
CA VAL A 906 4.56 -2.16 -15.82
C VAL A 906 5.59 -1.45 -14.97
N ALA A 907 5.67 -0.13 -15.07
CA ALA A 907 6.63 0.70 -14.35
C ALA A 907 6.41 0.64 -12.84
N THR A 908 7.43 1.09 -12.12
CA THR A 908 7.46 1.19 -10.66
C THR A 908 6.21 1.91 -10.11
N ASP A 909 5.68 1.40 -9.00
CA ASP A 909 4.51 1.89 -8.25
C ASP A 909 3.20 2.04 -9.06
N SER A 910 3.16 1.56 -10.31
CA SER A 910 1.98 1.72 -11.16
C SER A 910 0.78 0.93 -10.63
N PHE A 911 -0.42 1.46 -10.83
CA PHE A 911 -1.68 0.82 -10.44
C PHE A 911 -2.49 0.44 -11.69
N VAL A 912 -2.44 -0.83 -12.08
CA VAL A 912 -3.20 -1.35 -13.21
C VAL A 912 -4.65 -1.57 -12.76
N MET A 913 -5.55 -0.82 -13.38
CA MET A 913 -6.99 -0.85 -13.07
C MET A 913 -7.62 -2.19 -13.41
N LYS A 914 -8.65 -2.56 -12.64
CA LYS A 914 -9.47 -3.75 -12.86
C LYS A 914 -10.01 -3.83 -14.29
N GLY A 915 -10.04 -5.03 -14.87
CA GLY A 915 -10.55 -5.25 -16.24
C GLY A 915 -9.66 -4.77 -17.37
N THR A 916 -8.48 -4.21 -17.08
CA THR A 916 -7.63 -3.63 -18.13
C THR A 916 -6.93 -4.74 -18.92
N THR A 917 -6.83 -4.56 -20.24
CA THR A 917 -5.93 -5.36 -21.08
C THR A 917 -4.72 -4.51 -21.44
N LEU A 918 -3.52 -4.97 -21.09
CA LEU A 918 -2.24 -4.35 -21.45
C LEU A 918 -1.73 -5.05 -22.71
N THR A 919 -1.53 -4.27 -23.76
CA THR A 919 -1.19 -4.72 -25.11
C THR A 919 0.24 -5.26 -25.19
N ARG A 920 0.47 -6.31 -25.99
CA ARG A 920 1.78 -6.96 -26.14
C ARG A 920 2.91 -5.95 -26.39
N GLY A 921 4.01 -6.09 -25.66
CA GLY A 921 5.22 -5.26 -25.80
C GLY A 921 5.09 -3.80 -25.38
N SER A 922 3.96 -3.41 -24.78
CA SER A 922 3.73 -2.03 -24.34
C SER A 922 4.36 -1.73 -22.98
N LEU A 923 4.60 -0.44 -22.73
CA LEU A 923 5.05 0.08 -21.44
C LEU A 923 3.89 0.82 -20.77
N TRP A 924 3.67 0.57 -19.48
CA TRP A 924 2.60 1.20 -18.70
C TRP A 924 3.14 1.83 -17.43
N GLY A 925 2.71 3.04 -17.13
CA GLY A 925 3.15 3.79 -15.95
C GLY A 925 2.03 4.60 -15.31
N GLY A 926 2.15 4.82 -14.00
CA GLY A 926 1.35 5.76 -13.23
C GLY A 926 0.24 5.13 -12.38
N ASN A 927 -0.46 5.99 -11.64
CA ASN A 927 -1.56 5.62 -10.77
C ASN A 927 -2.78 6.54 -11.04
N PRO A 928 -3.78 6.09 -11.84
CA PRO A 928 -3.87 4.78 -12.50
C PRO A 928 -2.87 4.63 -13.65
N ALA A 929 -2.53 3.39 -14.00
CA ALA A 929 -1.55 3.09 -15.04
C ALA A 929 -2.12 3.41 -16.43
N MET A 930 -1.32 4.13 -17.22
CA MET A 930 -1.61 4.45 -18.62
C MET A 930 -0.47 3.94 -19.50
N GLU A 931 -0.80 3.61 -20.75
CA GLU A 931 0.20 3.22 -21.74
C GLU A 931 1.10 4.43 -22.05
N ALA A 932 2.39 4.20 -22.05
CA ALA A 932 3.40 5.18 -22.31
C ALA A 932 3.96 4.99 -23.71
N ARG A 933 4.05 6.08 -24.49
CA ARG A 933 4.81 6.07 -25.74
C ARG A 933 6.29 6.20 -25.39
N ALA A 934 7.10 5.23 -25.84
CA ALA A 934 8.55 5.35 -25.76
C ALA A 934 8.97 6.64 -26.50
N ALA A 935 9.81 7.46 -25.86
CA ALA A 935 10.40 8.59 -26.55
C ALA A 935 11.23 8.05 -27.72
N THR A 936 10.91 8.45 -28.95
CA THR A 936 11.81 8.25 -30.08
C THR A 936 13.15 8.88 -29.70
N PRO A 937 14.30 8.19 -29.84
CA PRO A 937 15.58 8.79 -29.49
C PRO A 937 15.76 10.06 -30.32
N THR A 938 15.62 11.23 -29.70
CA THR A 938 16.08 12.48 -30.31
C THR A 938 17.56 12.30 -30.56
N ALA A 939 17.96 12.33 -31.83
CA ALA A 939 19.35 12.23 -32.24
C ALA A 939 20.20 13.12 -31.34
N ALA A 940 21.22 12.51 -30.72
CA ALA A 940 22.11 13.15 -29.78
C ALA A 940 22.54 14.53 -30.29
N VAL A 941 22.25 15.58 -29.51
CA VAL A 941 22.95 16.86 -29.66
C VAL A 941 24.38 16.61 -29.22
N THR A 942 25.23 16.35 -30.19
CA THR A 942 26.66 16.21 -30.06
C THR A 942 27.26 17.51 -29.50
N SER A 943 28.23 17.35 -28.59
CA SER A 943 29.24 18.32 -28.17
C SER A 943 28.81 19.57 -27.39
N LEU A 944 28.95 19.52 -26.06
CA LEU A 944 29.56 20.60 -25.30
C LEU A 944 30.77 20.04 -24.56
N THR A 945 31.94 20.29 -25.15
CA THR A 945 33.26 19.99 -24.61
C THR A 945 33.48 20.79 -23.33
N VAL A 946 33.69 20.08 -22.22
CA VAL A 946 34.13 20.66 -20.95
C VAL A 946 35.58 21.11 -21.13
N THR A 947 35.82 22.43 -21.10
CA THR A 947 37.16 23.01 -21.00
C THR A 947 37.65 22.88 -19.55
N SER A 948 38.77 22.16 -19.39
CA SER A 948 39.49 21.96 -18.12
C SER A 948 40.03 23.29 -17.55
N PRO A 949 40.11 23.45 -16.22
CA PRO A 949 40.71 24.64 -15.62
C PRO A 949 42.25 24.56 -15.61
N VAL A 950 42.84 25.72 -15.87
CA VAL A 950 44.27 26.03 -15.95
C VAL A 950 44.99 25.82 -14.61
N THR A 951 46.11 25.10 -14.63
CA THR A 951 47.11 24.98 -13.56
C THR A 951 47.96 26.25 -13.46
N PRO A 952 48.31 26.77 -12.27
CA PRO A 952 49.22 27.91 -12.14
C PRO A 952 50.68 27.45 -12.15
N GLU A 953 51.51 28.16 -12.92
CA GLU A 953 52.97 28.05 -12.92
C GLU A 953 53.56 28.37 -11.53
N ARG A 954 54.48 27.51 -11.05
CA ARG A 954 55.43 27.84 -9.99
C ARG A 954 56.82 27.98 -10.59
N ARG A 955 57.32 29.22 -10.68
CA ARG A 955 58.75 29.51 -10.88
C ARG A 955 59.49 29.38 -9.54
N ARG A 956 60.60 28.63 -9.61
CA ARG A 956 61.86 28.67 -8.84
C ARG A 956 61.92 29.52 -7.56
N SER A 957 62.10 28.85 -6.43
CA SER A 957 63.27 28.94 -5.53
C SER A 957 63.08 27.98 -4.36
#